data_AF-A0A354HBX5-F1
#
_entry.id   AF-A0A354HBX5-F1
#
_cell.length_a   1.000
_cell.length_b   1.000
_cell.length_c   1.000
_cell.angle_alpha   90.00
_cell.angle_beta   90.00
_cell.angle_gamma   90.00
#
_symmetry.space_group_name_H-M   'P 1'
#
loop_
_entity.id
_entity.type
_entity.pdbx_description
1 polymer ?
#
loop_
_entity_poly.entity_id
_entity_poly.type
_entity_poly.pdbx_seq_one_letter_code
_entity_poly.pdbx_strand_id
1 'polypeptide(L)'
;MFTKIKSIKSLLVFSLFVFSIFFASKASAIEYGMLGGKPANPDPNVADSSSWFIYKLAPGEKKEDALQVMNLYENELGVLVYAADGTKSSGGGFALKQYTEEKEEVGAWVKFYPESVPTVFQEVFDQKEGKIIDFCNLSKEDLQTAMKKTKLSDEDFDAHQKWCQGTEEVTLSLAAKESRKIPFVFSVPDKADVGEHTGGILIQKAQLDDAGADQQGSAVKLTTRVGVRIYETVPGQVIKNLTFSDFKLVKNYKELNFMRWFEKNPKPEDFLVQGDVTNSGNVSVDFQNVISIKDNFFGKRTQEITDRNFQVLKADTFVSNYSWESPRFGKYTFAMGLKYTDDQGKEQSTYSSPITIWIFPWRELIAVFIGVLILGGIYLGRKKYLKKKYGAVGWVEYSVKKTDTIAKLAKKYEINWEILVRTNKIKPPFLLEAGMVVLVPPTVNGKEIPAEVVKKIDKKEKTVKKIKAPVKTKSAAKIVPEAVLVESAGKPFNKKYLVWGAVILLLAGIIMAGINFAKKNKAAEVNTQLSITSLGGDVNEPQSVETEKPAEAVVEDPAPVKKETGSVVILNGGGVPGSAGKLSDFLKTSGVTEIEAKNAELDTHIGIVVYYQEEYMPFAEKIMKTLSEKYKDAKLEVATDDEQKSAAVVIVLGE
;
A
#
# COMPACT_ATOMS: atom_id res chain seq x y z
N MET A 1 -63.38 42.11 30.03
CA MET A 1 -62.98 42.89 28.84
C MET A 1 -62.02 42.02 28.03
N PHE A 2 -62.55 41.21 27.12
CA PHE A 2 -61.77 40.37 26.21
C PHE A 2 -61.30 41.22 25.04
N THR A 3 -60.00 41.49 24.95
CA THR A 3 -59.39 42.15 23.77
C THR A 3 -58.34 41.24 23.15
N LYS A 4 -58.81 40.52 22.12
CA LYS A 4 -58.11 39.99 20.94
C LYS A 4 -56.58 40.15 20.92
N ILE A 5 -55.86 39.08 21.26
CA ILE A 5 -54.47 38.87 20.84
C ILE A 5 -54.51 38.49 19.34
N LYS A 6 -54.46 39.50 18.47
CA LYS A 6 -54.23 39.34 17.03
C LYS A 6 -52.73 39.17 16.80
N SER A 7 -52.26 37.93 16.72
CA SER A 7 -51.20 37.50 15.81
C SER A 7 -50.77 36.07 16.17
N ILE A 8 -51.19 35.10 15.36
CA ILE A 8 -50.71 33.71 15.40
C ILE A 8 -49.16 33.65 15.27
N LYS A 9 -48.53 34.67 14.68
CA LYS A 9 -47.07 34.77 14.58
C LYS A 9 -46.38 34.98 15.94
N SER A 10 -47.05 35.66 16.89
CA SER A 10 -46.46 35.88 18.23
C SER A 10 -46.43 34.60 19.07
N LEU A 11 -47.49 33.77 18.95
CA LEU A 11 -47.55 32.49 19.66
C LEU A 11 -46.54 31.46 19.09
N LEU A 12 -46.30 31.50 17.78
CA LEU A 12 -45.37 30.59 17.10
C LEU A 12 -43.91 30.94 17.40
N VAL A 13 -43.58 32.23 17.51
CA VAL A 13 -42.24 32.69 17.93
C VAL A 13 -41.99 32.38 19.41
N PHE A 14 -43.00 32.57 20.27
CA PHE A 14 -42.87 32.21 21.69
C PHE A 14 -42.79 30.69 21.90
N SER A 15 -43.53 29.90 21.12
CA SER A 15 -43.44 28.43 21.13
C SER A 15 -42.08 27.92 20.63
N LEU A 16 -41.52 28.50 19.55
CA LEU A 16 -40.17 28.15 19.10
C LEU A 16 -39.09 28.55 20.13
N PHE A 17 -39.27 29.67 20.82
CA PHE A 17 -38.31 30.12 21.83
C PHE A 17 -38.34 29.23 23.09
N VAL A 18 -39.53 28.82 23.53
CA VAL A 18 -39.68 27.86 24.64
C VAL A 18 -39.19 26.47 24.23
N PHE A 19 -39.43 26.03 23.00
CA PHE A 19 -38.93 24.75 22.48
C PHE A 19 -37.39 24.74 22.39
N SER A 20 -36.75 25.85 21.99
CA SER A 20 -35.28 25.96 22.00
C SER A 20 -34.66 25.94 23.40
N ILE A 21 -35.39 26.37 24.44
CA ILE A 21 -34.91 26.29 25.83
C ILE A 21 -35.03 24.86 26.38
N PHE A 22 -36.03 24.08 25.94
CA PHE A 22 -36.19 22.67 26.34
C PHE A 22 -35.36 21.69 25.50
N PHE A 23 -34.90 22.09 24.31
CA PHE A 23 -33.99 21.31 23.43
C PHE A 23 -32.57 21.86 23.40
N ALA A 24 -32.16 22.68 24.38
CA ALA A 24 -30.75 22.90 24.65
C ALA A 24 -30.16 21.54 25.06
N SER A 25 -29.61 20.82 24.09
CA SER A 25 -28.77 19.65 24.33
C SER A 25 -27.77 20.09 25.39
N LYS A 26 -27.71 19.40 26.52
CA LYS A 26 -26.60 19.60 27.46
C LYS A 26 -25.34 19.25 26.67
N ALA A 27 -24.69 20.27 26.13
CA ALA A 27 -23.36 20.15 25.58
C ALA A 27 -22.44 19.91 26.78
N SER A 28 -22.34 18.65 27.19
CA SER A 28 -21.20 18.20 27.98
C SER A 28 -20.00 18.28 27.05
N ALA A 29 -19.18 19.31 27.22
CA ALA A 29 -17.84 19.25 26.66
C ALA A 29 -17.18 18.00 27.25
N ILE A 30 -16.78 17.05 26.38
CA ILE A 30 -15.88 15.98 26.79
C ILE A 30 -14.54 16.67 27.02
N GLU A 31 -14.27 16.99 28.27
CA GLU A 31 -13.01 17.58 28.67
C GLU A 31 -11.95 16.47 28.69
N TYR A 32 -11.05 16.49 27.70
CA TYR A 32 -9.90 15.61 27.66
C TYR A 32 -8.87 16.08 28.69
N GLY A 33 -9.16 15.91 29.98
CA GLY A 33 -8.11 15.92 30.99
C GLY A 33 -7.08 14.82 30.68
N MET A 34 -5.82 15.05 31.00
CA MET A 34 -4.72 14.11 30.75
C MET A 34 -3.89 13.94 32.02
N LEU A 35 -3.36 12.74 32.28
CA LEU A 35 -2.29 12.56 33.25
C LEU A 35 -0.96 12.98 32.61
N GLY A 36 -0.22 13.88 33.24
CA GLY A 36 1.08 14.34 32.76
C GLY A 36 2.24 13.76 33.57
N GLY A 37 3.38 13.60 32.92
CA GLY A 37 4.63 13.20 33.55
C GLY A 37 5.82 13.88 32.88
N LYS A 38 6.81 14.32 33.66
CA LYS A 38 8.10 14.80 33.15
C LYS A 38 9.21 14.69 34.19
N PRO A 39 10.50 14.72 33.79
CA PRO A 39 11.60 14.90 34.73
C PRO A 39 11.42 16.18 35.57
N ALA A 40 11.63 16.06 36.88
CA ALA A 40 11.50 17.20 37.79
C ALA A 40 12.75 18.09 37.81
N ASN A 41 13.92 17.53 37.45
CA ASN A 41 15.22 18.18 37.52
C ASN A 41 15.98 18.05 36.17
N PRO A 42 15.50 18.65 35.07
CA PRO A 42 16.13 18.52 33.77
C PRO A 42 17.51 19.18 33.72
N ASP A 43 18.49 18.52 33.08
CA ASP A 43 19.83 19.06 32.88
C ASP A 43 19.85 20.01 31.67
N PRO A 44 20.12 21.32 31.85
CA PRO A 44 20.09 22.29 30.76
C PRO A 44 21.17 22.04 29.68
N ASN A 45 22.19 21.23 29.97
CA ASN A 45 23.27 20.90 29.04
C ASN A 45 22.97 19.67 28.18
N VAL A 46 21.91 18.92 28.50
CA VAL A 46 21.51 17.71 27.78
C VAL A 46 20.21 18.02 27.04
N ALA A 47 20.25 17.94 25.71
CA ALA A 47 19.06 18.10 24.87
C ALA A 47 17.97 17.10 25.30
N ASP A 48 16.70 17.52 25.21
CA ASP A 48 15.52 16.72 25.55
C ASP A 48 15.41 16.22 27.00
N SER A 49 16.32 16.63 27.89
CA SER A 49 16.29 16.28 29.33
C SER A 49 15.05 16.79 30.06
N SER A 50 14.33 17.76 29.47
CA SER A 50 13.04 18.28 29.95
C SER A 50 11.87 17.32 29.69
N SER A 51 12.05 16.37 28.77
CA SER A 51 11.05 15.40 28.34
C SER A 51 11.43 13.97 28.74
N TRP A 52 12.72 13.64 28.73
CA TRP A 52 13.24 12.29 28.99
C TRP A 52 14.35 12.31 30.03
N PHE A 53 14.51 11.20 30.75
CA PHE A 53 15.70 10.95 31.55
C PHE A 53 16.79 10.39 30.65
N ILE A 54 17.94 11.06 30.61
CA ILE A 54 19.08 10.68 29.76
C ILE A 54 20.30 10.55 30.65
N TYR A 55 20.82 9.34 30.76
CA TYR A 55 21.86 8.95 31.70
C TYR A 55 23.04 8.27 30.97
N LYS A 56 24.22 8.35 31.61
CA LYS A 56 25.48 7.76 31.16
C LYS A 56 26.23 7.25 32.39
N LEU A 57 25.69 6.24 33.04
CA LEU A 57 26.15 5.72 34.32
C LEU A 57 26.94 4.42 34.11
N ALA A 58 28.04 4.28 34.84
CA ALA A 58 28.83 3.06 34.85
C ALA A 58 28.15 1.94 35.66
N PRO A 59 28.53 0.67 35.47
CA PRO A 59 28.03 -0.42 36.30
C PRO A 59 28.28 -0.15 37.79
N GLY A 60 27.25 -0.34 38.61
CA GLY A 60 27.27 -0.07 40.06
C GLY A 60 26.96 1.38 40.44
N GLU A 61 26.95 2.33 39.49
CA GLU A 61 26.60 3.71 39.78
C GLU A 61 25.10 3.89 40.04
N LYS A 62 24.81 4.88 40.88
CA LYS A 62 23.45 5.26 41.28
C LYS A 62 23.24 6.74 41.04
N LYS A 63 22.02 7.10 40.66
CA LYS A 63 21.60 8.49 40.47
C LYS A 63 20.26 8.74 41.14
N GLU A 64 20.19 9.83 41.89
CA GLU A 64 18.94 10.37 42.42
C GLU A 64 18.30 11.31 41.40
N ASP A 65 16.99 11.16 41.22
CA ASP A 65 16.19 12.05 40.38
C ASP A 65 14.74 12.07 40.89
N ALA A 66 13.88 12.82 40.22
CA ALA A 66 12.47 12.86 40.58
C ALA A 66 11.57 12.96 39.34
N LEU A 67 10.43 12.27 39.41
CA LEU A 67 9.35 12.37 38.44
C LEU A 67 8.36 13.43 38.91
N GLN A 68 8.04 14.39 38.06
CA GLN A 68 6.90 15.29 38.29
C GLN A 68 5.65 14.70 37.64
N VAL A 69 4.70 14.26 38.46
CA VAL A 69 3.39 13.77 38.04
C VAL A 69 2.37 14.90 38.15
N MET A 70 1.49 15.01 37.17
CA MET A 70 0.51 16.10 37.06
C MET A 70 -0.87 15.53 36.77
N ASN A 71 -1.85 15.87 37.61
CA ASN A 71 -3.24 15.63 37.31
C ASN A 71 -3.80 16.85 36.57
N LEU A 72 -4.00 16.77 35.25
CA LEU A 72 -4.60 17.87 34.49
C LEU A 72 -6.13 17.79 34.41
N TYR A 73 -6.76 16.83 35.09
CA TYR A 73 -8.21 16.76 35.22
C TYR A 73 -8.74 17.75 36.28
N GLU A 74 -10.04 18.02 36.20
CA GLU A 74 -10.78 18.87 37.15
C GLU A 74 -11.26 18.10 38.40
N ASN A 75 -11.00 16.80 38.48
CA ASN A 75 -11.37 15.94 39.60
C ASN A 75 -10.14 15.25 40.20
N GLU A 76 -10.28 14.83 41.45
CA GLU A 76 -9.30 13.97 42.12
C GLU A 76 -9.17 12.64 41.39
N LEU A 77 -7.93 12.14 41.27
CA LEU A 77 -7.61 10.88 40.61
C LEU A 77 -6.60 10.06 41.43
N GLY A 78 -6.92 8.77 41.59
CA GLY A 78 -5.93 7.77 41.96
C GLY A 78 -5.01 7.46 40.79
N VAL A 79 -3.71 7.55 41.01
CA VAL A 79 -2.66 7.34 40.01
C VAL A 79 -1.73 6.23 40.47
N LEU A 80 -1.39 5.33 39.55
CA LEU A 80 -0.36 4.32 39.69
C LEU A 80 0.86 4.73 38.86
N VAL A 81 2.03 4.73 39.51
CA VAL A 81 3.33 5.02 38.90
C VAL A 81 4.23 3.81 39.07
N TYR A 82 4.88 3.35 38.00
CA TYR A 82 5.82 2.23 38.03
C TYR A 82 6.83 2.35 36.89
N ALA A 83 8.01 1.77 37.06
CA ALA A 83 8.99 1.67 35.99
C ALA A 83 8.79 0.38 35.18
N ALA A 84 9.11 0.43 33.89
CA ALA A 84 9.01 -0.67 32.95
C ALA A 84 10.18 -0.66 31.97
N ASP A 85 10.55 -1.84 31.48
CA ASP A 85 11.57 -1.97 30.44
C ASP A 85 11.03 -1.51 29.08
N GLY A 86 11.95 -1.11 28.20
CA GLY A 86 11.68 -0.90 26.80
C GLY A 86 11.24 -2.20 26.12
N THR A 87 10.28 -2.10 25.22
CA THR A 87 9.85 -3.19 24.37
C THR A 87 9.45 -2.65 23.00
N LYS A 88 9.04 -3.56 22.13
CA LYS A 88 8.69 -3.27 20.74
C LYS A 88 7.19 -3.02 20.65
N SER A 89 6.80 -1.93 19.99
CA SER A 89 5.41 -1.74 19.61
C SER A 89 5.05 -2.70 18.46
N SER A 90 3.76 -2.96 18.26
CA SER A 90 3.28 -3.73 17.10
C SER A 90 3.65 -3.10 15.74
N GLY A 91 3.98 -1.80 15.73
CA GLY A 91 4.48 -1.06 14.56
C GLY A 91 6.00 -0.96 14.48
N GLY A 92 6.76 -1.64 15.34
CA GLY A 92 8.23 -1.64 15.32
C GLY A 92 8.89 -0.39 15.90
N GLY A 93 8.15 0.42 16.67
CA GLY A 93 8.68 1.58 17.40
C GLY A 93 8.91 1.29 18.88
N PHE A 94 9.56 2.20 19.59
CA PHE A 94 9.73 2.13 21.05
C PHE A 94 8.38 2.04 21.77
N ALA A 95 8.25 1.06 22.66
CA ALA A 95 7.15 0.90 23.60
C ALA A 95 7.71 0.57 24.99
N LEU A 96 6.83 0.54 26.00
CA LEU A 96 7.16 0.09 27.35
C LEU A 96 6.37 -1.17 27.67
N LYS A 97 7.00 -2.12 28.35
CA LYS A 97 6.32 -3.31 28.85
C LYS A 97 5.14 -2.94 29.76
N GLN A 98 4.13 -3.79 29.80
CA GLN A 98 2.99 -3.62 30.70
C GLN A 98 3.39 -3.92 32.14
N TYR A 99 2.61 -3.38 33.08
CA TYR A 99 2.79 -3.57 34.52
C TYR A 99 3.01 -5.03 34.96
N THR A 100 2.32 -5.99 34.34
CA THR A 100 2.37 -7.42 34.72
C THR A 100 3.55 -8.18 34.10
N GLU A 101 4.31 -7.56 33.21
CA GLU A 101 5.46 -8.19 32.58
C GLU A 101 6.69 -8.11 33.49
N GLU A 102 7.57 -9.10 33.40
CA GLU A 102 8.80 -9.14 34.17
C GLU A 102 9.77 -8.02 33.74
N LYS A 103 10.41 -7.42 34.76
CA LYS A 103 11.36 -6.32 34.64
C LYS A 103 12.77 -6.87 34.82
N GLU A 104 13.64 -6.66 33.84
CA GLU A 104 15.02 -7.16 33.85
C GLU A 104 16.06 -6.05 33.64
N GLU A 105 15.67 -4.97 32.95
CA GLU A 105 16.54 -3.85 32.62
C GLU A 105 16.12 -2.58 33.38
N VAL A 106 16.02 -1.43 32.70
CA VAL A 106 15.69 -0.10 33.23
C VAL A 106 14.51 -0.12 34.20
N GLY A 107 13.48 -0.94 33.94
CA GLY A 107 12.32 -1.07 34.81
C GLY A 107 12.65 -1.64 36.20
N ALA A 108 13.64 -2.52 36.30
CA ALA A 108 14.11 -3.10 37.55
C ALA A 108 15.08 -2.18 38.31
N TRP A 109 15.68 -1.20 37.62
CA TRP A 109 16.75 -0.34 38.15
C TRP A 109 16.21 0.89 38.87
N VAL A 110 14.91 1.16 38.77
CA VAL A 110 14.24 2.29 39.43
C VAL A 110 13.61 1.85 40.76
N LYS A 111 13.91 2.58 41.84
CA LYS A 111 13.22 2.47 43.13
C LYS A 111 12.67 3.82 43.55
N PHE A 112 11.37 3.89 43.89
CA PHE A 112 10.67 5.11 44.26
C PHE A 112 10.71 5.33 45.78
N TYR A 113 10.70 6.60 46.19
CA TYR A 113 10.67 7.04 47.58
C TYR A 113 9.54 8.08 47.77
N PRO A 114 8.26 7.65 47.68
CA PRO A 114 7.12 8.57 47.74
C PRO A 114 6.80 9.07 49.14
N GLU A 115 7.23 8.33 50.18
CA GLU A 115 7.00 8.66 51.58
C GLU A 115 8.18 9.43 52.16
N SER A 116 7.90 10.37 53.07
CA SER A 116 8.94 11.02 53.86
C SER A 116 9.74 10.00 54.66
N VAL A 117 11.01 10.28 54.88
CA VAL A 117 11.87 9.50 55.78
C VAL A 117 11.20 9.33 57.16
N PRO A 118 11.40 8.19 57.88
CA PRO A 118 10.83 8.02 59.21
C PRO A 118 11.20 9.20 60.11
N THR A 119 10.25 9.69 60.90
CA THR A 119 10.38 10.94 61.68
C THR A 119 11.61 10.97 62.60
N VAL A 120 12.00 9.80 63.12
CA VAL A 120 13.20 9.61 63.95
C VAL A 120 14.49 10.00 63.21
N PHE A 121 14.52 9.91 61.88
CA PHE A 121 15.69 10.20 61.06
C PHE A 121 15.60 11.51 60.27
N GLN A 122 14.52 12.29 60.43
CA GLN A 122 14.32 13.53 59.65
C GLN A 122 15.50 14.51 59.80
N GLU A 123 15.98 14.75 61.02
CA GLU A 123 17.13 15.64 61.25
C GLU A 123 18.42 15.15 60.58
N VAL A 124 18.65 13.83 60.57
CA VAL A 124 19.82 13.23 59.93
C VAL A 124 19.71 13.32 58.41
N PHE A 125 18.52 13.10 57.87
CA PHE A 125 18.25 13.23 56.44
C PHE A 125 18.44 14.67 55.96
N ASP A 126 17.96 15.65 56.73
CA ASP A 126 18.16 17.07 56.46
C ASP A 126 19.64 17.47 56.50
N GLN A 127 20.43 16.89 57.42
CA GLN A 127 21.90 17.05 57.45
C GLN A 127 22.59 16.48 56.21
N LYS A 128 21.96 15.52 55.52
CA LYS A 128 22.40 15.00 54.22
C LYS A 128 21.77 15.72 53.04
N GLU A 129 21.22 16.92 53.27
CA GLU A 129 20.58 17.75 52.24
C GLU A 129 19.41 17.05 51.53
N GLY A 130 18.80 16.05 52.19
CA GLY A 130 17.75 15.23 51.60
C GLY A 130 18.22 14.24 50.53
N LYS A 131 19.53 13.92 50.47
CA LYS A 131 20.08 12.94 49.53
C LYS A 131 19.85 11.51 50.01
N ILE A 132 19.12 10.74 49.21
CA ILE A 132 18.65 9.39 49.51
C ILE A 132 19.83 8.41 49.59
N ILE A 133 20.72 8.43 48.60
CA ILE A 133 21.90 7.57 48.49
C ILE A 133 22.84 7.82 49.68
N ASP A 134 23.14 9.08 49.98
CA ASP A 134 24.04 9.45 51.09
C ASP A 134 23.48 9.01 52.45
N PHE A 135 22.17 9.15 52.65
CA PHE A 135 21.49 8.71 53.85
C PHE A 135 21.43 7.18 53.98
N CYS A 136 21.18 6.48 52.88
CA CYS A 136 21.08 5.02 52.87
C CYS A 136 22.43 4.30 52.95
N ASN A 137 23.53 5.00 52.65
CA ASN A 137 24.88 4.50 52.83
C ASN A 137 25.37 4.60 54.30
N LEU A 138 24.62 5.23 55.21
CA LEU A 138 25.01 5.35 56.60
C LEU A 138 24.94 3.99 57.33
N SER A 139 26.00 3.68 58.07
CA SER A 139 26.01 2.54 58.98
C SER A 139 25.15 2.82 60.22
N LYS A 140 24.89 1.78 61.01
CA LYS A 140 24.17 1.92 62.29
C LYS A 140 24.93 2.83 63.25
N GLU A 141 26.25 2.75 63.25
CA GLU A 141 27.15 3.57 64.05
C GLU A 141 27.14 5.04 63.61
N ASP A 142 27.11 5.28 62.30
CA ASP A 142 27.01 6.65 61.76
C ASP A 142 25.67 7.29 62.12
N LEU A 143 24.57 6.54 62.03
CA LEU A 143 23.25 7.00 62.43
C LEU A 143 23.20 7.33 63.93
N GLN A 144 23.75 6.47 64.79
CA GLN A 144 23.84 6.72 66.24
C GLN A 144 24.59 8.02 66.54
N THR A 145 25.72 8.21 65.85
CA THR A 145 26.57 9.41 66.00
C THR A 145 25.85 10.67 65.54
N ALA A 146 25.22 10.63 64.35
CA ALA A 146 24.48 11.75 63.79
C ALA A 146 23.27 12.16 64.64
N MET A 147 22.59 11.18 65.23
CA MET A 147 21.44 11.39 66.12
C MET A 147 21.82 11.77 67.56
N LYS A 148 23.12 11.75 67.90
CA LYS A 148 23.63 11.93 69.27
C LYS A 148 22.94 10.99 70.30
N LYS A 149 22.55 9.79 69.86
CA LYS A 149 21.95 8.76 70.72
C LYS A 149 23.03 7.82 71.24
N THR A 150 22.92 7.44 72.52
CA THR A 150 23.80 6.43 73.14
C THR A 150 23.60 5.03 72.55
N LYS A 151 22.41 4.73 72.03
CA LYS A 151 22.09 3.49 71.31
C LYS A 151 20.88 3.71 70.41
N LEU A 152 20.97 3.27 69.15
CA LEU A 152 19.83 3.18 68.22
C LEU A 152 19.16 1.81 68.41
N SER A 153 17.82 1.78 68.49
CA SER A 153 17.09 0.52 68.59
C SER A 153 17.22 -0.28 67.28
N ASP A 154 17.09 -1.60 67.38
CA ASP A 154 17.08 -2.47 66.19
C ASP A 154 15.85 -2.15 65.32
N GLU A 155 14.71 -1.85 65.93
CA GLU A 155 13.48 -1.43 65.25
C GLU A 155 13.65 -0.14 64.42
N ASP A 156 14.33 0.88 64.97
CA ASP A 156 14.62 2.11 64.24
C ASP A 156 15.55 1.82 63.06
N PHE A 157 16.58 0.99 63.25
CA PHE A 157 17.51 0.63 62.19
C PHE A 157 16.83 -0.21 61.09
N ASP A 158 15.95 -1.14 61.45
CA ASP A 158 15.14 -1.90 60.51
C ASP A 158 14.21 -0.98 59.70
N ALA A 159 13.67 0.08 60.34
CA ALA A 159 12.87 1.09 59.65
C ALA A 159 13.71 1.92 58.64
N HIS A 160 14.96 2.25 59.00
CA HIS A 160 15.92 2.86 58.06
C HIS A 160 16.18 1.94 56.87
N GLN A 161 16.54 0.67 57.12
CA GLN A 161 16.83 -0.30 56.08
C GLN A 161 15.62 -0.53 55.16
N LYS A 162 14.43 -0.63 55.75
CA LYS A 162 13.17 -0.79 54.99
C LYS A 162 12.88 0.40 54.10
N TRP A 163 13.02 1.63 54.61
CA TRP A 163 12.83 2.83 53.78
C TRP A 163 13.85 2.88 52.65
N CYS A 164 15.11 2.53 52.93
CA CYS A 164 16.20 2.52 51.96
C CYS A 164 16.05 1.50 50.82
N GLN A 165 15.23 0.45 50.98
CA GLN A 165 14.90 -0.46 49.89
C GLN A 165 14.06 0.20 48.78
N GLY A 166 13.32 1.27 49.12
CA GLY A 166 12.37 1.93 48.22
C GLY A 166 11.21 1.02 47.81
N THR A 167 10.37 1.51 46.90
CA THR A 167 9.25 0.74 46.33
C THR A 167 9.36 0.63 44.81
N GLU A 168 8.78 -0.41 44.22
CA GLU A 168 8.78 -0.60 42.75
C GLU A 168 7.66 0.14 42.03
N GLU A 169 6.68 0.58 42.81
CA GLU A 169 5.51 1.31 42.36
C GLU A 169 5.03 2.28 43.42
N VAL A 170 4.23 3.24 43.00
CA VAL A 170 3.60 4.24 43.85
C VAL A 170 2.14 4.35 43.46
N THR A 171 1.25 4.15 44.43
CA THR A 171 -0.16 4.53 44.29
C THR A 171 -0.39 5.81 45.09
N LEU A 172 -0.92 6.84 44.44
CA LEU A 172 -1.14 8.14 45.07
C LEU A 172 -2.46 8.76 44.59
N SER A 173 -3.11 9.55 45.47
CA SER A 173 -4.23 10.38 45.07
C SER A 173 -3.75 11.80 44.77
N LEU A 174 -4.08 12.30 43.58
CA LEU A 174 -3.82 13.67 43.15
C LEU A 174 -5.13 14.44 43.10
N ALA A 175 -5.20 15.55 43.82
CA ALA A 175 -6.28 16.51 43.69
C ALA A 175 -6.34 17.09 42.27
N ALA A 176 -7.47 17.72 41.93
CA ALA A 176 -7.64 18.42 40.66
C ALA A 176 -6.52 19.44 40.44
N LYS A 177 -5.90 19.43 39.25
CA LYS A 177 -4.76 20.30 38.88
C LYS A 177 -3.52 20.18 39.78
N GLU A 178 -3.43 19.17 40.65
CA GLU A 178 -2.27 18.96 41.52
C GLU A 178 -1.06 18.48 40.70
N SER A 179 0.11 18.96 41.06
CA SER A 179 1.38 18.37 40.64
C SER A 179 2.18 17.90 41.86
N ARG A 180 2.70 16.67 41.79
CA ARG A 180 3.48 16.06 42.85
C ARG A 180 4.81 15.54 42.31
N LYS A 181 5.89 15.76 43.07
CA LYS A 181 7.20 15.18 42.80
C LYS A 181 7.32 13.83 43.49
N ILE A 182 7.80 12.83 42.77
CA ILE A 182 8.08 11.49 43.28
C ILE A 182 9.58 11.24 43.12
N PRO A 183 10.35 11.31 44.21
CA PRO A 183 11.77 10.96 44.18
C PRO A 183 11.97 9.50 43.81
N PHE A 184 13.03 9.22 43.06
CA PHE A 184 13.47 7.86 42.79
C PHE A 184 14.99 7.77 42.71
N VAL A 185 15.51 6.59 42.95
CA VAL A 185 16.90 6.23 42.72
C VAL A 185 16.96 5.29 41.53
N PHE A 186 17.79 5.62 40.56
CA PHE A 186 18.16 4.77 39.44
C PHE A 186 19.50 4.10 39.74
N SER A 187 19.56 2.77 39.74
CA SER A 187 20.76 2.00 40.11
C SER A 187 21.15 1.04 39.00
N VAL A 188 22.30 1.27 38.36
CA VAL A 188 22.83 0.37 37.33
C VAL A 188 23.46 -0.84 38.02
N PRO A 189 23.05 -2.09 37.72
CA PRO A 189 23.68 -3.28 38.29
C PRO A 189 25.17 -3.41 37.94
N ASP A 190 25.98 -4.00 38.83
CA ASP A 190 27.42 -4.23 38.59
C ASP A 190 27.69 -5.10 37.35
N LYS A 191 26.74 -5.95 36.99
CA LYS A 191 26.78 -6.85 35.84
C LYS A 191 26.04 -6.32 34.61
N ALA A 192 25.71 -5.04 34.57
CA ALA A 192 25.01 -4.44 33.43
C ALA A 192 25.88 -4.50 32.16
N ASP A 193 25.27 -4.90 31.05
CA ASP A 193 25.98 -4.93 29.76
C ASP A 193 26.32 -3.52 29.28
N VAL A 194 27.45 -3.39 28.58
CA VAL A 194 27.84 -2.14 27.94
C VAL A 194 26.85 -1.76 26.83
N GLY A 195 26.57 -0.46 26.69
CA GLY A 195 25.73 0.09 25.64
C GLY A 195 24.41 0.63 26.16
N GLU A 196 23.42 0.71 25.27
CA GLU A 196 22.13 1.30 25.58
C GLU A 196 21.22 0.35 26.35
N HIS A 197 20.47 0.90 27.30
CA HIS A 197 19.37 0.26 28.01
C HIS A 197 18.22 1.24 28.03
N THR A 198 17.04 0.76 27.63
CA THR A 198 15.88 1.64 27.43
C THR A 198 14.72 1.19 28.27
N GLY A 199 13.95 2.15 28.75
CA GLY A 199 12.73 1.91 29.51
C GLY A 199 12.07 3.22 29.86
N GLY A 200 11.30 3.22 30.94
CA GLY A 200 10.60 4.43 31.34
C GLY A 200 9.72 4.25 32.54
N ILE A 201 9.22 5.37 33.05
CA ILE A 201 8.28 5.41 34.15
C ILE A 201 6.89 5.68 33.59
N LEU A 202 5.99 4.73 33.80
CA LEU A 202 4.60 4.79 33.39
C LEU A 202 3.74 5.39 34.51
N ILE A 203 2.81 6.23 34.09
CA ILE A 203 1.81 6.90 34.90
C ILE A 203 0.45 6.51 34.31
N GLN A 204 -0.41 5.90 35.10
CA GLN A 204 -1.75 5.50 34.67
C GLN A 204 -2.76 5.72 35.80
N LYS A 205 -4.05 5.74 35.47
CA LYS A 205 -5.09 5.73 36.50
C LYS A 205 -5.01 4.41 37.29
N ALA A 206 -5.14 4.50 38.62
CA ALA A 206 -5.13 3.34 39.51
C ALA A 206 -6.36 2.44 39.32
N GLN A 207 -7.48 3.02 38.90
CA GLN A 207 -8.68 2.30 38.47
C GLN A 207 -8.89 2.49 36.97
N LEU A 208 -9.27 1.41 36.29
CA LEU A 208 -9.61 1.44 34.86
C LEU A 208 -10.95 2.14 34.68
N ASP A 209 -11.05 3.05 33.71
CA ASP A 209 -12.33 3.64 33.35
C ASP A 209 -13.20 2.55 32.69
N ASP A 210 -14.42 2.35 33.18
CA ASP A 210 -15.44 1.64 32.41
C ASP A 210 -15.89 2.58 31.29
N ALA A 211 -15.33 2.43 30.09
CA ALA A 211 -15.91 3.08 28.92
C ALA A 211 -17.35 2.56 28.81
N GLY A 212 -18.32 3.48 28.91
CA GLY A 212 -19.74 3.15 28.99
C GLY A 212 -20.14 2.10 27.97
N ALA A 213 -20.90 1.10 28.42
CA ALA A 213 -21.40 0.06 27.55
C ALA A 213 -22.27 0.69 26.45
N ASP A 214 -21.80 0.65 25.21
CA ASP A 214 -22.72 0.71 24.08
C ASP A 214 -23.73 -0.44 24.26
N GLN A 215 -24.99 -0.19 23.91
CA GLN A 215 -26.15 -1.08 24.07
C GLN A 215 -26.04 -2.42 23.29
N GLN A 216 -24.83 -2.80 22.90
CA GLN A 216 -24.45 -4.04 22.21
C GLN A 216 -23.09 -4.54 22.71
N GLY A 217 -23.01 -4.88 24.00
CA GLY A 217 -22.21 -5.99 24.51
C GLY A 217 -20.75 -6.11 24.04
N SER A 218 -19.91 -5.13 24.36
CA SER A 218 -18.50 -5.32 24.74
C SER A 218 -17.97 -4.01 25.32
N ALA A 219 -17.88 -3.93 26.64
CA ALA A 219 -17.24 -2.80 27.29
C ALA A 219 -15.72 -2.87 27.03
N VAL A 220 -15.22 -2.03 26.13
CA VAL A 220 -13.78 -1.89 25.89
C VAL A 220 -13.22 -1.01 27.00
N LYS A 221 -12.51 -1.61 27.98
CA LYS A 221 -11.82 -0.84 29.02
C LYS A 221 -10.61 -0.13 28.40
N LEU A 222 -10.70 1.19 28.25
CA LEU A 222 -9.59 2.02 27.78
C LEU A 222 -8.77 2.48 28.99
N THR A 223 -7.45 2.24 28.95
CA THR A 223 -6.52 2.81 29.92
C THR A 223 -5.53 3.68 29.21
N THR A 224 -5.59 4.98 29.48
CA THR A 224 -4.58 5.92 29.00
C THR A 224 -3.39 5.85 29.94
N ARG A 225 -2.21 5.56 29.38
CA ARG A 225 -0.94 5.55 30.11
C ARG A 225 -0.04 6.61 29.51
N VAL A 226 0.66 7.34 30.37
CA VAL A 226 1.69 8.30 29.97
C VAL A 226 3.03 7.79 30.45
N GLY A 227 3.99 7.66 29.55
CA GLY A 227 5.33 7.17 29.85
C GLY A 227 6.36 8.28 29.72
N VAL A 228 7.19 8.45 30.75
CA VAL A 228 8.41 9.28 30.67
C VAL A 228 9.58 8.34 30.41
N ARG A 229 10.28 8.53 29.29
CA ARG A 229 11.34 7.63 28.84
C ARG A 229 12.60 7.79 29.68
N ILE A 230 13.31 6.69 29.88
CA ILE A 230 14.66 6.62 30.45
C ILE A 230 15.57 5.98 29.39
N TYR A 231 16.63 6.70 29.04
CA TYR A 231 17.73 6.24 28.20
C TYR A 231 18.99 6.19 29.06
N GLU A 232 19.48 4.97 29.32
CA GLU A 232 20.76 4.73 30.00
C GLU A 232 21.78 4.24 28.98
N THR A 233 23.01 4.75 29.04
CA THR A 233 24.13 4.29 28.22
C THR A 233 25.30 3.93 29.11
N VAL A 234 25.49 2.63 29.33
CA VAL A 234 26.61 2.08 30.10
C VAL A 234 27.89 2.25 29.28
N PRO A 235 28.91 2.99 29.77
CA PRO A 235 30.14 3.24 29.04
C PRO A 235 30.91 1.96 28.69
N GLY A 236 31.51 1.94 27.50
CA GLY A 236 32.39 0.87 27.04
C GLY A 236 32.48 0.80 25.52
N GLN A 237 32.87 -0.35 24.97
CA GLN A 237 32.96 -0.53 23.52
C GLN A 237 31.58 -0.47 22.86
N VAL A 238 31.41 0.48 21.94
CA VAL A 238 30.18 0.62 21.15
C VAL A 238 30.25 -0.31 19.93
N ILE A 239 29.24 -1.15 19.76
CA ILE A 239 29.11 -2.12 18.68
C ILE A 239 27.84 -1.78 17.92
N LYS A 240 27.99 -1.36 16.66
CA LYS A 240 26.88 -1.16 15.72
C LYS A 240 26.93 -2.24 14.67
N ASN A 241 25.90 -3.08 14.58
CA ASN A 241 25.88 -4.17 13.62
C ASN A 241 24.46 -4.43 13.11
N LEU A 242 24.20 -3.99 11.87
CA LEU A 242 22.94 -4.20 11.17
C LEU A 242 23.04 -5.33 10.16
N THR A 243 22.03 -6.19 10.15
CA THR A 243 21.93 -7.34 9.24
C THR A 243 20.50 -7.46 8.71
N PHE A 244 20.34 -8.14 7.58
CA PHE A 244 19.01 -8.54 7.09
C PHE A 244 18.68 -9.92 7.63
N SER A 245 17.59 -10.04 8.40
CA SER A 245 17.07 -11.33 8.84
C SER A 245 16.16 -11.96 7.79
N ASP A 246 15.37 -11.14 7.10
CA ASP A 246 14.55 -11.57 5.97
C ASP A 246 14.45 -10.46 4.92
N PHE A 247 14.30 -10.85 3.66
CA PHE A 247 14.00 -9.94 2.57
C PHE A 247 13.02 -10.64 1.64
N LYS A 248 11.84 -10.04 1.46
CA LYS A 248 10.74 -10.66 0.73
C LYS A 248 9.95 -9.64 -0.07
N LEU A 249 9.25 -10.16 -1.07
CA LEU A 249 8.33 -9.40 -1.89
C LEU A 249 6.91 -9.91 -1.63
N VAL A 250 6.07 -9.09 -1.02
CA VAL A 250 4.69 -9.45 -0.68
C VAL A 250 3.75 -8.84 -1.72
N LYS A 251 2.87 -9.67 -2.29
CA LYS A 251 1.83 -9.18 -3.21
C LYS A 251 0.74 -8.48 -2.41
N ASN A 252 0.51 -7.19 -2.67
CA ASN A 252 -0.54 -6.43 -2.02
C ASN A 252 -1.77 -6.25 -2.94
N TYR A 253 -2.16 -7.34 -3.60
CA TYR A 253 -3.35 -7.38 -4.46
C TYR A 253 -3.91 -8.80 -4.55
N LYS A 254 -5.21 -8.92 -4.85
CA LYS A 254 -5.88 -10.21 -5.04
C LYS A 254 -5.66 -10.72 -6.46
N GLU A 255 -5.20 -11.96 -6.59
CA GLU A 255 -5.14 -12.61 -7.91
C GLU A 255 -6.55 -12.89 -8.44
N LEU A 256 -6.80 -12.55 -9.71
CA LEU A 256 -8.06 -12.81 -10.44
C LEU A 256 -9.32 -12.12 -9.87
N ASN A 257 -9.28 -10.80 -9.64
CA ASN A 257 -10.51 -10.03 -9.42
C ASN A 257 -11.17 -9.63 -10.76
N PHE A 258 -12.11 -10.44 -11.25
CA PHE A 258 -12.84 -10.16 -12.51
C PHE A 258 -13.65 -8.84 -12.48
N MET A 259 -14.02 -8.33 -11.30
CA MET A 259 -14.75 -7.06 -11.19
C MET A 259 -13.88 -5.84 -11.52
N ARG A 260 -12.54 -5.95 -11.42
CA ARG A 260 -11.61 -4.86 -11.82
C ARG A 260 -11.73 -4.46 -13.29
N TRP A 261 -12.23 -5.32 -14.16
CA TRP A 261 -12.44 -4.98 -15.58
C TRP A 261 -13.52 -3.92 -15.80
N PHE A 262 -14.40 -3.72 -14.82
CA PHE A 262 -15.51 -2.78 -14.88
C PHE A 262 -15.27 -1.56 -13.97
N GLU A 263 -14.14 -1.50 -13.27
CA GLU A 263 -13.77 -0.34 -12.44
C GLU A 263 -13.26 0.79 -13.34
N LYS A 264 -13.79 2.00 -13.15
CA LYS A 264 -13.38 3.17 -13.94
C LYS A 264 -11.93 3.59 -13.67
N ASN A 265 -11.39 3.31 -12.47
CA ASN A 265 -10.02 3.65 -12.04
C ASN A 265 -9.46 2.59 -11.06
N PRO A 266 -9.02 1.41 -11.54
CA PRO A 266 -8.48 0.40 -10.64
C PRO A 266 -7.14 0.86 -10.05
N LYS A 267 -6.97 0.73 -8.73
CA LYS A 267 -5.66 0.97 -8.08
C LYS A 267 -4.57 0.10 -8.73
N PRO A 268 -3.34 0.60 -8.90
CA PRO A 268 -2.23 -0.20 -9.41
C PRO A 268 -2.05 -1.48 -8.58
N GLU A 269 -1.53 -2.53 -9.21
CA GLU A 269 -1.16 -3.75 -8.49
C GLU A 269 0.20 -3.49 -7.83
N ASP A 270 0.25 -3.48 -6.51
CA ASP A 270 1.48 -3.10 -5.80
C ASP A 270 2.16 -4.31 -5.18
N PHE A 271 3.48 -4.33 -5.26
CA PHE A 271 4.31 -5.23 -4.47
C PHE A 271 4.89 -4.46 -3.27
N LEU A 272 4.76 -5.04 -2.08
CA LEU A 272 5.47 -4.58 -0.90
C LEU A 272 6.86 -5.19 -0.90
N VAL A 273 7.87 -4.37 -1.13
CA VAL A 273 9.28 -4.73 -0.91
C VAL A 273 9.53 -4.60 0.58
N GLN A 274 9.66 -5.74 1.26
CA GLN A 274 9.83 -5.82 2.70
C GLN A 274 11.23 -6.35 3.05
N GLY A 275 11.93 -5.64 3.95
CA GLY A 275 13.19 -6.09 4.53
C GLY A 275 13.17 -5.98 6.04
N ASP A 276 13.45 -7.09 6.71
CA ASP A 276 13.54 -7.17 8.16
C ASP A 276 15.00 -6.91 8.57
N VAL A 277 15.25 -5.75 9.19
CA VAL A 277 16.57 -5.22 9.55
C VAL A 277 16.81 -5.44 11.03
N THR A 278 17.75 -6.33 11.38
CA THR A 278 18.06 -6.67 12.76
C THR A 278 19.34 -6.00 13.24
N ASN A 279 19.26 -5.33 14.39
CA ASN A 279 20.39 -4.76 15.11
C ASN A 279 20.89 -5.75 16.17
N SER A 280 22.07 -6.30 15.91
CA SER A 280 22.79 -7.18 16.85
C SER A 280 23.86 -6.45 17.67
N GLY A 281 23.94 -5.12 17.50
CA GLY A 281 24.79 -4.25 18.27
C GLY A 281 24.28 -4.01 19.69
N ASN A 282 25.05 -3.24 20.46
CA ASN A 282 24.71 -2.86 21.83
C ASN A 282 24.17 -1.43 21.96
N VAL A 283 24.00 -0.70 20.85
CA VAL A 283 23.41 0.64 20.79
C VAL A 283 22.43 0.73 19.63
N SER A 284 21.53 1.72 19.66
CA SER A 284 20.65 2.07 18.55
C SER A 284 21.46 2.59 17.37
N VAL A 285 20.97 2.30 16.16
CA VAL A 285 21.68 2.65 14.93
C VAL A 285 20.73 3.35 13.98
N ASP A 286 21.10 4.57 13.62
CA ASP A 286 20.50 5.28 12.49
C ASP A 286 21.11 4.76 11.18
N PHE A 287 20.26 4.46 10.20
CA PHE A 287 20.68 3.95 8.92
C PHE A 287 19.84 4.50 7.77
N GLN A 288 20.49 4.63 6.62
CA GLN A 288 19.84 4.89 5.34
C GLN A 288 19.48 3.56 4.69
N ASN A 289 18.20 3.39 4.37
CA ASN A 289 17.69 2.24 3.63
C ASN A 289 17.67 2.53 2.13
N VAL A 290 18.46 1.79 1.36
CA VAL A 290 18.55 1.95 -0.09
C VAL A 290 17.84 0.78 -0.78
N ILE A 291 16.81 1.03 -1.57
CA ILE A 291 16.15 -0.02 -2.35
C ILE A 291 16.57 0.10 -3.80
N SER A 292 17.16 -0.95 -4.35
CA SER A 292 17.60 -1.02 -5.74
C SER A 292 16.65 -1.92 -6.54
N ILE A 293 16.03 -1.36 -7.58
CA ILE A 293 15.11 -2.05 -8.47
C ILE A 293 15.69 -1.99 -9.87
N LYS A 294 16.13 -3.14 -10.37
CA LYS A 294 16.75 -3.27 -11.69
C LYS A 294 15.78 -3.90 -12.68
N ASP A 295 15.52 -3.21 -13.79
CA ASP A 295 14.88 -3.81 -14.96
C ASP A 295 15.90 -4.63 -15.76
N ASN A 296 15.78 -5.95 -15.68
CA ASN A 296 16.65 -6.89 -16.38
C ASN A 296 16.20 -7.16 -17.82
N PHE A 297 15.02 -6.67 -18.23
CA PHE A 297 14.42 -6.96 -19.53
C PHE A 297 14.76 -5.91 -20.59
N PHE A 298 14.70 -4.62 -20.24
CA PHE A 298 15.00 -3.52 -21.18
C PHE A 298 16.41 -2.93 -21.04
N GLY A 299 17.21 -3.43 -20.09
CA GLY A 299 18.60 -2.98 -19.90
C GLY A 299 18.73 -1.49 -19.56
N LYS A 300 17.64 -0.82 -19.17
CA LYS A 300 17.59 0.59 -18.80
C LYS A 300 17.01 0.73 -17.38
N ARG A 301 17.68 1.57 -16.58
CA ARG A 301 17.29 2.11 -15.26
C ARG A 301 17.33 1.10 -14.10
N THR A 302 18.38 1.22 -13.28
CA THR A 302 18.29 0.87 -11.86
C THR A 302 17.61 2.06 -11.19
N GLN A 303 16.43 1.85 -10.62
CA GLN A 303 15.83 2.83 -9.71
C GLN A 303 16.41 2.58 -8.33
N GLU A 304 17.03 3.60 -7.74
CA GLU A 304 17.45 3.58 -6.34
C GLU A 304 16.57 4.52 -5.54
N ILE A 305 15.93 3.99 -4.50
CA ILE A 305 15.21 4.78 -3.52
C ILE A 305 16.13 4.96 -2.32
N THR A 306 16.58 6.19 -2.08
CA THR A 306 17.59 6.53 -1.05
C THR A 306 17.06 7.41 0.07
N ASP A 307 15.91 8.06 -0.11
CA ASP A 307 15.39 9.07 0.81
C ASP A 307 14.61 8.43 1.96
N ARG A 308 15.27 7.52 2.66
CA ARG A 308 14.68 6.65 3.67
C ARG A 308 15.64 6.44 4.83
N ASN A 309 15.58 7.35 5.79
CA ASN A 309 16.37 7.26 7.02
C ASN A 309 15.49 6.70 8.14
N PHE A 310 16.01 5.69 8.84
CA PHE A 310 15.34 5.07 9.96
C PHE A 310 16.31 4.85 11.10
N GLN A 311 15.76 4.57 12.27
CA GLN A 311 16.50 4.12 13.44
C GLN A 311 15.99 2.74 13.83
N VAL A 312 16.91 1.86 14.21
CA VAL A 312 16.58 0.58 14.85
C VAL A 312 17.24 0.52 16.22
N LEU A 313 16.45 0.16 17.23
CA LEU A 313 16.93 0.06 18.61
C LEU A 313 17.90 -1.13 18.78
N LYS A 314 18.68 -1.11 19.87
CA LYS A 314 19.49 -2.26 20.29
C LYS A 314 18.63 -3.53 20.39
N ALA A 315 19.17 -4.67 19.92
CA ALA A 315 18.49 -5.97 19.95
C ALA A 315 17.10 -5.98 19.27
N ASP A 316 16.87 -5.04 18.36
CA ASP A 316 15.61 -4.89 17.66
C ASP A 316 15.66 -5.30 16.19
N THR A 317 14.48 -5.62 15.63
CA THR A 317 14.26 -5.86 14.21
C THR A 317 13.26 -4.84 13.69
N PHE A 318 13.74 -3.94 12.84
CA PHE A 318 12.91 -2.96 12.14
C PHE A 318 12.42 -3.54 10.81
N VAL A 319 11.13 -3.41 10.51
CA VAL A 319 10.53 -3.87 9.25
C VAL A 319 10.42 -2.71 8.27
N SER A 320 11.31 -2.67 7.27
CA SER A 320 11.24 -1.69 6.19
C SER A 320 10.26 -2.13 5.12
N ASN A 321 9.16 -1.39 4.94
CA ASN A 321 8.17 -1.62 3.89
C ASN A 321 8.25 -0.55 2.81
N TYR A 322 8.19 -0.95 1.54
CA TYR A 322 8.07 -0.04 0.40
C TYR A 322 6.99 -0.54 -0.55
N SER A 323 6.01 0.31 -0.87
CA SER A 323 5.05 0.01 -1.93
C SER A 323 5.68 0.34 -3.28
N TRP A 324 5.82 -0.67 -4.14
CA TRP A 324 6.28 -0.51 -5.51
C TRP A 324 5.15 -0.85 -6.47
N GLU A 325 4.80 0.12 -7.31
CA GLU A 325 3.77 -0.05 -8.34
C GLU A 325 4.28 -0.99 -9.43
N SER A 326 3.56 -2.10 -9.63
CA SER A 326 3.94 -3.10 -10.62
C SER A 326 3.72 -2.58 -12.04
N PRO A 327 4.73 -2.62 -12.92
CA PRO A 327 4.55 -2.43 -14.35
C PRO A 327 3.76 -3.61 -14.94
N ARG A 328 3.24 -3.44 -16.16
CA ARG A 328 2.40 -4.45 -16.83
C ARG A 328 3.15 -5.73 -17.21
N PHE A 329 4.45 -5.64 -17.48
CA PHE A 329 5.28 -6.79 -17.80
C PHE A 329 6.76 -6.46 -17.58
N GLY A 330 7.58 -7.48 -17.31
CA GLY A 330 9.03 -7.34 -17.26
C GLY A 330 9.69 -8.34 -16.31
N LYS A 331 11.02 -8.26 -16.22
CA LYS A 331 11.84 -9.03 -15.29
C LYS A 331 12.56 -8.06 -14.37
N TYR A 332 12.23 -8.07 -13.10
CA TYR A 332 12.74 -7.11 -12.12
C TYR A 332 13.56 -7.82 -11.06
N THR A 333 14.71 -7.26 -10.72
CA THR A 333 15.54 -7.70 -9.59
C THR A 333 15.54 -6.63 -8.52
N PHE A 334 15.13 -7.02 -7.31
CA PHE A 334 15.07 -6.18 -6.13
C PHE A 334 16.25 -6.54 -5.23
N ALA A 335 16.91 -5.52 -4.70
CA ALA A 335 17.87 -5.65 -3.61
C ALA A 335 17.65 -4.50 -2.62
N MET A 336 17.98 -4.73 -1.36
CA MET A 336 17.92 -3.73 -0.32
C MET A 336 19.31 -3.57 0.29
N GLY A 337 19.76 -2.34 0.48
CA GLY A 337 20.99 -1.97 1.14
C GLY A 337 20.72 -1.18 2.41
N LEU A 338 21.60 -1.31 3.40
CA LEU A 338 21.63 -0.47 4.59
C LEU A 338 22.98 0.24 4.60
N LYS A 339 22.97 1.55 4.78
CA LYS A 339 24.17 2.35 5.01
C LYS A 339 24.09 2.96 6.40
N TYR A 340 25.12 2.78 7.20
CA TYR A 340 25.20 3.34 8.55
C TYR A 340 26.65 3.62 8.92
N THR A 341 26.86 4.48 9.89
CA THR A 341 28.20 4.84 10.37
C THR A 341 28.52 4.05 11.64
N ASP A 342 29.69 3.40 11.67
CA ASP A 342 30.17 2.69 12.85
C ASP A 342 30.58 3.65 14.00
N ASP A 343 31.18 3.11 15.05
CA ASP A 343 31.67 3.87 16.21
C ASP A 343 32.90 4.74 15.89
N GLN A 344 33.65 4.41 14.83
CA GLN A 344 34.85 5.13 14.39
C GLN A 344 34.54 6.21 13.34
N GLY A 345 33.28 6.40 12.97
CA GLY A 345 32.89 7.36 11.94
C GLY A 345 33.04 6.82 10.52
N LYS A 346 33.30 5.51 10.33
CA LYS A 346 33.43 4.90 9.02
C LYS A 346 32.09 4.36 8.53
N GLU A 347 31.79 4.61 7.26
CA GLU A 347 30.59 4.10 6.63
C GLU A 347 30.66 2.58 6.42
N GLN A 348 29.61 1.90 6.86
CA GLN A 348 29.35 0.49 6.66
C GLN A 348 28.17 0.32 5.71
N SER A 349 28.25 -0.66 4.83
CA SER A 349 27.18 -0.99 3.89
C SER A 349 26.93 -2.49 3.89
N THR A 350 25.67 -2.89 4.10
CA THR A 350 25.24 -4.29 4.00
C THR A 350 24.09 -4.40 3.01
N TYR A 351 23.99 -5.54 2.32
CA TYR A 351 23.01 -5.75 1.25
C TYR A 351 22.26 -7.07 1.45
N SER A 352 20.99 -7.08 1.09
CA SER A 352 20.15 -8.28 1.06
C SER A 352 20.49 -9.17 -0.13
N SER A 353 20.08 -10.44 -0.06
CA SER A 353 20.13 -11.32 -1.22
C SER A 353 19.10 -10.86 -2.26
N PRO A 354 19.48 -10.67 -3.52
CA PRO A 354 18.57 -10.11 -4.52
C PRO A 354 17.44 -11.09 -4.87
N ILE A 355 16.23 -10.56 -5.05
CA ILE A 355 15.05 -11.31 -5.49
C ILE A 355 14.69 -10.91 -6.91
N THR A 356 14.61 -11.89 -7.80
CA THR A 356 14.16 -11.66 -9.18
C THR A 356 12.76 -12.21 -9.41
N ILE A 357 11.85 -11.37 -9.89
CA ILE A 357 10.50 -11.78 -10.30
C ILE A 357 10.26 -11.55 -11.78
N TRP A 358 9.35 -12.34 -12.33
CA TRP A 358 8.80 -12.16 -13.66
C TRP A 358 7.35 -11.71 -13.55
N ILE A 359 7.05 -10.60 -14.21
CA ILE A 359 5.71 -10.02 -14.30
C ILE A 359 5.24 -10.27 -15.73
N PHE A 360 4.21 -11.11 -15.87
CA PHE A 360 3.66 -11.51 -17.16
C PHE A 360 2.18 -11.11 -17.24
N PRO A 361 1.72 -10.56 -18.37
CA PRO A 361 0.33 -10.16 -18.57
C PRO A 361 -0.55 -11.37 -18.94
N TRP A 362 -0.57 -12.39 -18.07
CA TRP A 362 -1.31 -13.64 -18.31
C TRP A 362 -2.80 -13.39 -18.53
N ARG A 363 -3.37 -12.38 -17.85
CA ARG A 363 -4.79 -12.01 -17.97
C ARG A 363 -5.13 -11.56 -19.39
N GLU A 364 -4.33 -10.67 -19.95
CA GLU A 364 -4.48 -10.14 -21.31
C GLU A 364 -4.24 -11.26 -22.33
N LEU A 365 -3.24 -12.11 -22.10
CA LEU A 365 -2.97 -13.28 -22.96
C LEU A 365 -4.12 -14.29 -22.95
N ILE A 366 -4.73 -14.58 -21.80
CA ILE A 366 -5.90 -15.46 -21.68
C ILE A 366 -7.11 -14.83 -22.38
N ALA A 367 -7.36 -13.54 -22.20
CA ALA A 367 -8.47 -12.84 -22.84
C ALA A 367 -8.35 -12.87 -24.37
N VAL A 368 -7.15 -12.60 -24.91
CA VAL A 368 -6.88 -12.72 -26.34
C VAL A 368 -7.08 -14.15 -26.82
N PHE A 369 -6.60 -15.15 -26.07
CA PHE A 369 -6.77 -16.55 -26.40
C PHE A 369 -8.25 -16.96 -26.47
N ILE A 370 -9.06 -16.59 -25.48
CA ILE A 370 -10.51 -16.83 -25.47
C ILE A 370 -11.18 -16.12 -26.66
N GLY A 371 -10.81 -14.87 -26.94
CA GLY A 371 -11.32 -14.13 -28.10
C GLY A 371 -11.04 -14.84 -29.41
N VAL A 372 -9.83 -15.38 -29.59
CA VAL A 372 -9.45 -16.17 -30.77
C VAL A 372 -10.27 -17.47 -30.86
N LEU A 373 -10.52 -18.16 -29.74
CA LEU A 373 -11.37 -19.36 -29.73
C LEU A 373 -12.82 -19.04 -30.14
N ILE A 374 -13.38 -17.93 -29.66
CA ILE A 374 -14.73 -17.48 -30.00
C ILE A 374 -14.81 -17.15 -31.49
N LEU A 375 -13.88 -16.34 -32.01
CA LEU A 375 -13.81 -16.00 -33.44
C LEU A 375 -13.62 -17.25 -34.31
N GLY A 376 -12.78 -18.19 -33.88
CA GLY A 376 -12.60 -19.48 -34.53
C GLY A 376 -13.90 -20.29 -34.55
N GLY A 377 -14.63 -20.34 -33.43
CA GLY A 377 -15.94 -20.98 -33.31
C GLY A 377 -16.98 -20.36 -34.25
N ILE A 378 -17.07 -19.03 -34.29
CA ILE A 378 -17.95 -18.29 -35.19
C ILE A 378 -17.59 -18.58 -36.66
N TYR A 379 -16.30 -18.55 -37.01
CA TYR A 379 -15.84 -18.84 -38.36
C TYR A 379 -16.20 -20.27 -38.79
N LEU A 380 -15.95 -21.27 -37.92
CA LEU A 380 -16.29 -22.67 -38.18
C LEU A 380 -17.82 -22.87 -38.25
N GLY A 381 -18.57 -22.22 -37.38
CA GLY A 381 -20.05 -22.21 -37.39
C GLY A 381 -20.60 -21.60 -38.67
N ARG A 382 -20.10 -20.43 -39.08
CA ARG A 382 -20.45 -19.77 -40.34
C ARG A 382 -20.10 -20.64 -41.54
N LYS A 383 -18.93 -21.28 -41.54
CA LYS A 383 -18.51 -22.22 -42.59
C LYS A 383 -19.45 -23.42 -42.69
N LYS A 384 -19.85 -24.01 -41.54
CA LYS A 384 -20.85 -25.09 -41.49
C LYS A 384 -22.23 -24.62 -41.98
N TYR A 385 -22.69 -23.44 -41.56
CA TYR A 385 -23.96 -22.84 -41.98
C TYR A 385 -23.99 -22.58 -43.50
N LEU A 386 -22.96 -21.93 -44.05
CA LEU A 386 -22.86 -21.67 -45.49
C LEU A 386 -22.78 -22.96 -46.31
N LYS A 387 -22.07 -23.99 -45.82
CA LYS A 387 -22.06 -25.32 -46.46
C LYS A 387 -23.44 -25.99 -46.44
N LYS A 388 -24.20 -25.88 -45.34
CA LYS A 388 -25.57 -26.40 -45.27
C LYS A 388 -26.53 -25.64 -46.19
N LYS A 389 -26.46 -24.29 -46.19
CA LYS A 389 -27.37 -23.43 -46.95
C LYS A 389 -27.09 -23.42 -48.46
N TYR A 390 -25.82 -23.42 -48.85
CA TYR A 390 -25.38 -23.20 -50.24
C TYR A 390 -24.51 -24.31 -50.82
N GLY A 391 -24.19 -25.36 -50.05
CA GLY A 391 -23.40 -26.51 -50.53
C GLY A 391 -24.23 -27.62 -51.19
N ALA A 392 -25.45 -27.32 -51.62
CA ALA A 392 -26.41 -28.27 -52.23
C ALA A 392 -26.82 -29.47 -51.35
N VAL A 393 -26.44 -29.48 -50.07
CA VAL A 393 -26.77 -30.57 -49.14
C VAL A 393 -28.26 -30.52 -48.83
N GLY A 394 -29.01 -31.51 -49.31
CA GLY A 394 -30.48 -31.59 -49.17
C GLY A 394 -31.27 -30.84 -50.25
N TRP A 395 -30.60 -30.37 -51.32
CA TRP A 395 -31.29 -29.82 -52.49
C TRP A 395 -31.88 -30.95 -53.34
N VAL A 396 -32.97 -30.67 -54.04
CA VAL A 396 -33.69 -31.63 -54.88
C VAL A 396 -33.43 -31.36 -56.36
N GLU A 397 -33.47 -32.41 -57.16
CA GLU A 397 -33.37 -32.31 -58.61
C GLU A 397 -34.66 -31.70 -59.20
N TYR A 398 -34.50 -30.72 -60.07
CA TYR A 398 -35.57 -30.05 -60.81
C TYR A 398 -35.25 -30.05 -62.31
N SER A 399 -36.19 -30.54 -63.10
CA SER A 399 -36.10 -30.49 -64.57
C SER A 399 -36.56 -29.13 -65.06
N VAL A 400 -35.64 -28.36 -65.67
CA VAL A 400 -35.89 -27.03 -66.23
C VAL A 400 -36.98 -27.08 -67.31
N LYS A 401 -37.96 -26.17 -67.24
CA LYS A 401 -39.00 -25.99 -68.26
C LYS A 401 -38.56 -24.97 -69.32
N LYS A 402 -39.17 -25.02 -70.51
CA LYS A 402 -38.82 -24.15 -71.65
C LYS A 402 -38.94 -22.63 -71.38
N THR A 403 -39.68 -22.23 -70.34
CA THR A 403 -39.88 -20.83 -69.94
C THR A 403 -39.06 -20.43 -68.70
N ASP A 404 -38.31 -21.37 -68.11
CA ASP A 404 -37.48 -21.14 -66.94
C ASP A 404 -36.20 -20.40 -67.33
N THR A 405 -35.89 -19.37 -66.56
CA THR A 405 -34.60 -18.70 -66.60
C THR A 405 -33.97 -18.77 -65.22
N ILE A 406 -32.65 -18.59 -65.13
CA ILE A 406 -31.97 -18.61 -63.82
C ILE A 406 -32.56 -17.57 -62.88
N ALA A 407 -32.85 -16.36 -63.38
CA ALA A 407 -33.47 -15.32 -62.58
C ALA A 407 -34.87 -15.72 -62.07
N LYS A 408 -35.69 -16.38 -62.90
CA LYS A 408 -37.02 -16.87 -62.50
C LYS A 408 -36.93 -17.99 -61.46
N LEU A 409 -36.04 -18.96 -61.65
CA LEU A 409 -35.83 -20.04 -60.68
C LEU A 409 -35.25 -19.51 -59.37
N ALA A 410 -34.25 -18.62 -59.43
CA ALA A 410 -33.67 -17.99 -58.26
C ALA A 410 -34.71 -17.22 -57.45
N LYS A 411 -35.57 -16.43 -58.11
CA LYS A 411 -36.69 -15.73 -57.48
C LYS A 411 -37.73 -16.70 -56.90
N LYS A 412 -38.05 -17.77 -57.62
CA LYS A 412 -39.01 -18.80 -57.17
C LYS A 412 -38.56 -19.52 -55.90
N TYR A 413 -37.27 -19.80 -55.78
CA TYR A 413 -36.70 -20.48 -54.62
C TYR A 413 -36.10 -19.51 -53.58
N GLU A 414 -36.37 -18.21 -53.71
CA GLU A 414 -35.89 -17.14 -52.82
C GLU A 414 -34.38 -17.18 -52.53
N ILE A 415 -33.58 -17.56 -53.54
CA ILE A 415 -32.12 -17.60 -53.45
C ILE A 415 -31.50 -16.62 -54.44
N ASN A 416 -30.29 -16.14 -54.12
CA ASN A 416 -29.53 -15.34 -55.07
C ASN A 416 -29.15 -16.22 -56.28
N TRP A 417 -29.37 -15.71 -57.49
CA TRP A 417 -29.12 -16.42 -58.75
C TRP A 417 -27.69 -16.93 -58.89
N GLU A 418 -26.70 -16.22 -58.35
CA GLU A 418 -25.30 -16.64 -58.35
C GLU A 418 -25.09 -17.94 -57.58
N ILE A 419 -25.88 -18.16 -56.54
CA ILE A 419 -25.81 -19.37 -55.72
C ILE A 419 -26.34 -20.55 -56.52
N LEU A 420 -27.46 -20.38 -57.22
CA LEU A 420 -28.02 -21.40 -58.09
C LEU A 420 -27.02 -21.80 -59.20
N VAL A 421 -26.35 -20.81 -59.80
CA VAL A 421 -25.32 -20.99 -60.83
C VAL A 421 -24.09 -21.72 -60.28
N ARG A 422 -23.53 -21.24 -59.15
CA ARG A 422 -22.32 -21.83 -58.53
C ARG A 422 -22.57 -23.25 -58.04
N THR A 423 -23.74 -23.50 -57.45
CA THR A 423 -24.13 -24.83 -56.96
C THR A 423 -24.25 -25.84 -58.10
N ASN A 424 -24.85 -25.43 -59.22
CA ASN A 424 -25.05 -26.30 -60.39
C ASN A 424 -23.92 -26.24 -61.42
N LYS A 425 -22.86 -25.47 -61.15
CA LYS A 425 -21.71 -25.28 -62.04
C LYS A 425 -22.09 -24.83 -63.46
N ILE A 426 -23.13 -24.00 -63.57
CA ILE A 426 -23.62 -23.46 -64.85
C ILE A 426 -22.63 -22.39 -65.34
N LYS A 427 -22.22 -22.45 -66.61
CA LYS A 427 -21.24 -21.52 -67.21
C LYS A 427 -21.93 -20.35 -67.94
N PRO A 428 -21.27 -19.18 -68.08
CA PRO A 428 -21.77 -18.09 -68.93
C PRO A 428 -22.06 -18.60 -70.36
N PRO A 429 -23.14 -18.15 -71.03
CA PRO A 429 -24.04 -17.04 -70.68
C PRO A 429 -25.18 -17.41 -69.70
N PHE A 430 -25.05 -18.51 -68.97
CA PHE A 430 -25.99 -18.99 -67.96
C PHE A 430 -27.41 -19.27 -68.50
N LEU A 431 -27.46 -19.85 -69.69
CA LEU A 431 -28.70 -20.34 -70.29
C LEU A 431 -29.13 -21.66 -69.63
N LEU A 432 -30.43 -21.83 -69.43
CA LEU A 432 -31.02 -23.10 -69.01
C LEU A 432 -31.71 -23.73 -70.20
N GLU A 433 -31.35 -24.97 -70.54
CA GLU A 433 -32.02 -25.73 -71.60
C GLU A 433 -33.21 -26.51 -71.03
N ALA A 434 -34.30 -26.59 -71.79
CA ALA A 434 -35.47 -27.35 -71.38
C ALA A 434 -35.10 -28.84 -71.22
N GLY A 435 -35.41 -29.42 -70.07
CA GLY A 435 -35.04 -30.80 -69.71
C GLY A 435 -33.72 -30.94 -68.96
N MET A 436 -32.93 -29.86 -68.82
CA MET A 436 -31.72 -29.86 -67.99
C MET A 436 -32.10 -30.08 -66.52
N VAL A 437 -31.41 -31.00 -65.84
CA VAL A 437 -31.61 -31.25 -64.40
C VAL A 437 -30.70 -30.35 -63.59
N VAL A 438 -31.30 -29.52 -62.74
CA VAL A 438 -30.60 -28.62 -61.81
C VAL A 438 -31.03 -28.90 -60.38
N LEU A 439 -30.10 -28.79 -59.44
CA LEU A 439 -30.39 -28.81 -58.02
C LEU A 439 -30.99 -27.47 -57.59
N VAL A 440 -32.11 -27.53 -56.87
CA VAL A 440 -32.79 -26.40 -56.26
C VAL A 440 -33.06 -26.67 -54.78
N PRO A 441 -33.23 -25.64 -53.94
CA PRO A 441 -33.61 -25.83 -52.54
C PRO A 441 -34.88 -26.69 -52.38
N PRO A 442 -34.98 -27.50 -51.32
CA PRO A 442 -36.09 -28.45 -51.12
C PRO A 442 -37.42 -27.78 -50.70
N THR A 443 -37.40 -26.50 -50.34
CA THR A 443 -38.55 -25.75 -49.84
C THR A 443 -38.75 -24.47 -50.64
N VAL A 444 -40.01 -24.10 -50.88
CA VAL A 444 -40.44 -22.82 -51.44
C VAL A 444 -41.38 -22.17 -50.42
N ASN A 445 -41.09 -20.93 -49.99
CA ASN A 445 -41.87 -20.21 -48.96
C ASN A 445 -42.10 -21.00 -47.67
N GLY A 446 -41.10 -21.75 -47.21
CA GLY A 446 -41.19 -22.56 -45.98
C GLY A 446 -42.08 -23.81 -46.08
N LYS A 447 -42.62 -24.14 -47.26
CA LYS A 447 -43.35 -25.40 -47.51
C LYS A 447 -42.49 -26.35 -48.33
N GLU A 448 -42.48 -27.63 -47.96
CA GLU A 448 -41.85 -28.69 -48.76
C GLU A 448 -42.51 -28.77 -50.14
N ILE A 449 -41.70 -28.94 -51.18
CA ILE A 449 -42.20 -29.06 -52.55
C ILE A 449 -42.95 -30.40 -52.66
N PRO A 450 -44.19 -30.43 -53.17
CA PRO A 450 -44.94 -31.68 -53.33
C PRO A 450 -44.17 -32.68 -54.22
N ALA A 451 -44.21 -33.95 -53.82
CA ALA A 451 -43.41 -35.06 -54.36
C ALA A 451 -43.55 -35.31 -55.88
N GLU A 452 -44.49 -34.62 -56.54
CA GLU A 452 -44.77 -34.73 -57.97
C GLU A 452 -43.69 -34.08 -58.86
N VAL A 453 -42.82 -33.23 -58.29
CA VAL A 453 -41.69 -32.59 -59.00
C VAL A 453 -40.40 -33.42 -58.89
N VAL A 454 -40.38 -34.45 -58.05
CA VAL A 454 -39.22 -35.32 -57.80
C VAL A 454 -39.38 -36.63 -58.58
N LYS A 455 -38.63 -36.81 -59.67
CA LYS A 455 -38.50 -38.15 -60.27
C LYS A 455 -37.67 -39.04 -59.32
N LYS A 456 -38.32 -40.02 -58.68
CA LYS A 456 -37.64 -41.14 -57.99
C LYS A 456 -36.74 -41.87 -58.99
N ILE A 457 -35.44 -41.96 -58.71
CA ILE A 457 -34.61 -43.05 -59.24
C ILE A 457 -34.71 -44.19 -58.22
N ASP A 458 -35.37 -45.28 -58.63
CA ASP A 458 -35.51 -46.47 -57.80
C ASP A 458 -34.15 -47.07 -57.42
N LYS A 459 -33.91 -47.19 -56.12
CA LYS A 459 -33.05 -48.25 -55.58
C LYS A 459 -33.71 -49.58 -55.91
N LYS A 460 -33.14 -50.36 -56.83
CA LYS A 460 -33.31 -51.82 -56.84
C LYS A 460 -31.96 -52.52 -56.91
N GLU A 461 -31.85 -53.47 -55.99
CA GLU A 461 -30.73 -54.33 -55.68
C GLU A 461 -30.24 -55.15 -56.89
N LYS A 462 -28.93 -55.39 -56.91
CA LYS A 462 -28.37 -56.67 -57.36
C LYS A 462 -27.45 -57.22 -56.27
N THR A 463 -28.03 -58.00 -55.36
CA THR A 463 -27.38 -59.18 -54.77
C THR A 463 -27.53 -60.32 -55.81
N VAL A 464 -26.65 -61.30 -56.03
CA VAL A 464 -25.86 -62.17 -55.17
C VAL A 464 -24.75 -62.81 -56.04
N LYS A 465 -23.53 -63.03 -55.51
CA LYS A 465 -22.88 -64.37 -55.36
C LYS A 465 -21.42 -64.29 -54.89
N LYS A 466 -21.20 -64.79 -53.67
CA LYS A 466 -19.92 -65.35 -53.19
C LYS A 466 -19.70 -66.71 -53.85
N ILE A 467 -18.46 -67.05 -54.24
CA ILE A 467 -17.69 -68.24 -53.80
C ILE A 467 -16.34 -68.36 -54.55
N LYS A 468 -15.28 -68.48 -53.73
CA LYS A 468 -13.96 -69.17 -53.85
C LYS A 468 -12.89 -68.74 -54.87
N ALA A 469 -11.70 -68.48 -54.32
CA ALA A 469 -10.38 -68.66 -54.97
C ALA A 469 -10.05 -70.18 -55.07
N PRO A 470 -9.14 -70.65 -55.97
CA PRO A 470 -7.71 -70.47 -55.69
C PRO A 470 -6.70 -70.52 -56.89
N VAL A 471 -5.44 -70.22 -56.56
CA VAL A 471 -4.12 -70.66 -57.13
C VAL A 471 -3.55 -70.09 -58.45
N LYS A 472 -2.35 -69.48 -58.29
CA LYS A 472 -1.05 -69.46 -59.05
C LYS A 472 -1.08 -69.91 -60.54
N THR A 473 -0.32 -69.33 -61.49
CA THR A 473 1.16 -69.33 -61.59
C THR A 473 1.70 -68.44 -62.74
N LYS A 474 2.79 -67.69 -62.46
CA LYS A 474 4.03 -67.36 -63.23
C LYS A 474 4.08 -66.92 -64.73
N SER A 475 5.01 -65.96 -64.94
CA SER A 475 5.92 -65.70 -66.09
C SER A 475 5.37 -65.01 -67.35
N ALA A 476 6.04 -64.09 -68.06
CA ALA A 476 7.42 -63.59 -68.01
C ALA A 476 7.55 -62.24 -68.78
N ALA A 477 8.47 -61.40 -68.30
CA ALA A 477 9.43 -60.53 -68.98
C ALA A 477 9.10 -59.75 -70.29
N LYS A 478 9.22 -58.42 -70.14
CA LYS A 478 10.09 -57.48 -70.89
C LYS A 478 9.66 -57.08 -72.33
N ILE A 479 9.40 -55.78 -72.52
CA ILE A 479 9.98 -54.87 -73.54
C ILE A 479 9.58 -53.41 -73.16
N VAL A 480 10.58 -52.52 -73.16
CA VAL A 480 10.47 -51.04 -73.17
C VAL A 480 11.18 -50.60 -74.46
N PRO A 481 10.59 -49.71 -75.27
CA PRO A 481 10.93 -48.26 -75.28
C PRO A 481 9.67 -47.39 -75.52
N GLU A 482 9.59 -46.06 -75.43
CA GLU A 482 10.35 -44.94 -74.87
C GLU A 482 9.40 -43.72 -75.00
N ALA A 483 9.49 -42.79 -74.03
CA ALA A 483 9.00 -41.40 -74.01
C ALA A 483 7.52 -41.05 -74.35
N VAL A 484 6.73 -40.72 -73.31
CA VAL A 484 6.02 -39.42 -73.20
C VAL A 484 5.98 -39.02 -71.71
N LEU A 485 6.61 -37.90 -71.38
CA LEU A 485 6.53 -37.24 -70.07
C LEU A 485 5.09 -36.75 -69.82
N VAL A 486 4.44 -37.25 -68.78
CA VAL A 486 3.32 -36.55 -68.14
C VAL A 486 3.50 -36.65 -66.62
N GLU A 487 3.92 -35.53 -66.03
CA GLU A 487 3.82 -35.26 -64.60
C GLU A 487 2.40 -35.58 -64.10
N SER A 488 2.27 -36.57 -63.21
CA SER A 488 1.10 -36.62 -62.35
C SER A 488 1.29 -35.56 -61.26
N ALA A 489 0.68 -34.40 -61.45
CA ALA A 489 0.54 -33.39 -60.40
C ALA A 489 -0.22 -34.01 -59.21
N GLY A 490 0.52 -34.51 -58.22
CA GLY A 490 0.00 -34.67 -56.87
C GLY A 490 -0.53 -33.31 -56.43
N LYS A 491 -1.78 -33.26 -55.96
CA LYS A 491 -2.41 -32.04 -55.44
C LYS A 491 -1.41 -31.27 -54.56
N PRO A 492 -1.21 -29.96 -54.77
CA PRO A 492 -0.24 -29.21 -53.99
C PRO A 492 -0.63 -29.28 -52.51
N PHE A 493 0.27 -29.85 -51.70
CA PHE A 493 0.14 -29.83 -50.25
C PHE A 493 0.13 -28.37 -49.79
N ASN A 494 -0.98 -27.94 -49.20
CA ASN A 494 -1.21 -26.53 -48.90
C ASN A 494 -0.32 -26.08 -47.73
N LYS A 495 0.75 -25.34 -48.03
CA LYS A 495 1.75 -24.81 -47.07
C LYS A 495 1.12 -24.07 -45.87
N LYS A 496 -0.12 -23.59 -45.96
CA LYS A 496 -0.84 -22.96 -44.84
C LYS A 496 -1.09 -23.90 -43.66
N TYR A 497 -1.28 -25.21 -43.89
CA TYR A 497 -1.50 -26.16 -42.78
C TYR A 497 -0.23 -26.50 -42.01
N LEU A 498 0.94 -26.35 -42.63
CA LEU A 498 2.24 -26.58 -41.99
C LEU A 498 2.61 -25.41 -41.06
N VAL A 499 2.28 -24.18 -41.47
CA VAL A 499 2.41 -22.97 -40.63
C VAL A 499 1.44 -23.01 -39.44
N TRP A 500 0.16 -23.37 -39.66
CA TRP A 500 -0.80 -23.51 -38.55
C TRP A 500 -0.46 -24.68 -37.61
N GLY A 501 0.08 -25.80 -38.14
CA GLY A 501 0.57 -26.91 -37.33
C GLY A 501 1.75 -26.50 -36.44
N ALA A 502 2.70 -25.72 -36.98
CA ALA A 502 3.83 -25.19 -36.22
C ALA A 502 3.39 -24.21 -35.12
N VAL A 503 2.41 -23.34 -35.41
CA VAL A 503 1.85 -22.39 -34.42
C VAL A 503 1.11 -23.12 -33.30
N ILE A 504 0.34 -24.17 -33.61
CA ILE A 504 -0.37 -24.97 -32.60
C ILE A 504 0.61 -25.74 -31.72
N LEU A 505 1.67 -26.31 -32.28
CA LEU A 505 2.71 -27.03 -31.52
C LEU A 505 3.50 -26.08 -30.61
N LEU A 506 3.77 -24.84 -31.07
CA LEU A 506 4.45 -23.83 -30.28
C LEU A 506 3.56 -23.30 -29.13
N LEU A 507 2.27 -23.10 -29.39
CA LEU A 507 1.28 -22.75 -28.35
C LEU A 507 1.07 -23.88 -27.33
N ALA A 508 1.03 -25.14 -27.77
CA ALA A 508 0.92 -26.29 -26.88
C ALA A 508 2.16 -26.44 -25.98
N GLY A 509 3.35 -26.15 -26.51
CA GLY A 509 4.59 -26.11 -25.73
C GLY A 509 4.57 -25.04 -24.63
N ILE A 510 4.07 -23.83 -24.94
CA ILE A 510 3.94 -22.73 -23.97
C ILE A 510 2.93 -23.08 -22.87
N ILE A 511 1.79 -23.69 -23.24
CA ILE A 511 0.76 -24.12 -22.27
C ILE A 511 1.29 -25.22 -21.36
N MET A 512 2.00 -26.23 -21.88
CA MET A 512 2.59 -27.28 -21.05
C MET A 512 3.69 -26.75 -20.12
N ALA A 513 4.49 -25.78 -20.55
CA ALA A 513 5.48 -25.12 -19.70
C ALA A 513 4.81 -24.33 -18.56
N GLY A 514 3.73 -23.61 -18.85
CA GLY A 514 2.94 -22.86 -17.85
C GLY A 514 2.28 -23.77 -16.81
N ILE A 515 1.71 -24.91 -17.22
CA ILE A 515 1.10 -25.88 -16.30
C ILE A 515 2.15 -26.51 -15.37
N ASN A 516 3.33 -26.85 -15.88
CA ASN A 516 4.41 -27.39 -15.05
C ASN A 516 4.96 -26.35 -14.05
N PHE A 517 5.03 -25.08 -14.42
CA PHE A 517 5.42 -23.99 -13.52
C PHE A 517 4.38 -23.76 -12.41
N ALA A 518 3.09 -23.73 -12.76
CA ALA A 518 2.00 -23.56 -11.78
C ALA A 518 1.92 -24.74 -10.78
N LYS A 519 2.22 -25.96 -11.21
CA LYS A 519 2.35 -27.12 -10.30
C LYS A 519 3.50 -26.98 -9.31
N LYS A 520 4.61 -26.36 -9.71
CA LYS A 520 5.79 -26.15 -8.85
C LYS A 520 5.53 -25.10 -7.77
N ASN A 521 4.63 -24.14 -8.02
CA ASN A 521 4.32 -23.05 -7.09
C ASN A 521 3.12 -23.32 -6.17
N LYS A 522 2.32 -24.37 -6.41
CA LYS A 522 1.17 -24.75 -5.57
C LYS A 522 1.52 -25.42 -4.24
N ALA A 523 2.80 -25.70 -3.98
CA ALA A 523 3.25 -26.34 -2.75
C ALA A 523 3.55 -25.35 -1.60
N ALA A 524 3.28 -24.04 -1.79
CA ALA A 524 3.76 -22.98 -0.90
C ALA A 524 2.66 -22.07 -0.29
N GLU A 525 1.37 -22.44 -0.32
CA GLU A 525 0.31 -21.63 0.30
C GLU A 525 -0.06 -22.16 1.69
N VAL A 526 0.40 -21.48 2.74
CA VAL A 526 -0.14 -21.57 4.11
C VAL A 526 -1.03 -20.35 4.36
N ASN A 527 -2.23 -20.66 4.84
CA ASN A 527 -3.28 -19.84 5.45
C ASN A 527 -2.97 -18.38 5.79
N THR A 528 -3.81 -17.47 5.28
CA THR A 528 -4.07 -16.17 5.92
C THR A 528 -5.57 -15.88 5.84
N GLN A 529 -6.27 -16.09 6.95
CA GLN A 529 -7.58 -15.48 7.17
C GLN A 529 -7.33 -14.10 7.79
N LEU A 530 -7.82 -13.04 7.15
CA LEU A 530 -7.94 -11.72 7.74
C LEU A 530 -9.36 -11.19 7.55
N SER A 531 -9.88 -10.70 8.67
CA SER A 531 -11.22 -10.18 8.93
C SER A 531 -11.42 -8.81 8.30
N ILE A 532 -12.67 -8.54 7.90
CA ILE A 532 -13.13 -7.38 7.14
C ILE A 532 -13.89 -6.42 8.07
N THR A 533 -13.60 -5.12 7.99
CA THR A 533 -14.60 -4.03 8.16
C THR A 533 -14.04 -2.77 7.46
N SER A 534 -14.44 -2.37 6.25
CA SER A 534 -15.69 -1.73 5.79
C SER A 534 -15.93 -0.31 6.33
N LEU A 535 -15.98 0.67 5.42
CA LEU A 535 -16.90 1.84 5.27
C LEU A 535 -16.18 2.88 4.38
N GLY A 536 -16.64 3.42 3.25
CA GLY A 536 -17.92 3.39 2.53
C GLY A 536 -18.38 4.82 2.17
N GLY A 537 -18.55 5.12 0.86
CA GLY A 537 -19.22 6.34 0.32
C GLY A 537 -18.31 7.21 -0.57
N ASP A 538 -18.18 7.05 -1.90
CA ASP A 538 -19.08 7.23 -3.08
C ASP A 538 -19.51 8.69 -3.43
N VAL A 539 -19.25 9.13 -4.68
CA VAL A 539 -20.21 9.58 -5.73
C VAL A 539 -19.57 10.51 -6.83
N ASN A 540 -19.50 9.98 -8.08
CA ASN A 540 -19.74 10.49 -9.47
C ASN A 540 -19.25 11.89 -9.98
N GLU A 541 -18.43 12.04 -11.06
CA GLU A 541 -18.62 11.89 -12.55
C GLU A 541 -18.97 13.24 -13.28
N PRO A 542 -18.82 13.46 -14.63
CA PRO A 542 -17.81 13.12 -15.66
C PRO A 542 -17.28 14.30 -16.55
N GLN A 543 -16.13 14.07 -17.20
CA GLN A 543 -15.73 14.36 -18.62
C GLN A 543 -15.74 15.77 -19.26
N SER A 544 -14.60 16.14 -19.86
CA SER A 544 -14.51 16.39 -21.31
C SER A 544 -13.08 16.15 -21.84
N VAL A 545 -13.01 15.72 -23.09
CA VAL A 545 -11.84 15.28 -23.86
C VAL A 545 -11.55 16.34 -24.92
N GLU A 546 -10.30 16.71 -25.14
CA GLU A 546 -9.84 17.16 -26.45
C GLU A 546 -8.39 16.74 -26.73
N THR A 547 -8.07 16.61 -28.01
CA THR A 547 -7.21 15.58 -28.60
C THR A 547 -6.13 16.25 -29.47
N GLU A 548 -4.88 15.73 -29.42
CA GLU A 548 -3.85 15.66 -30.49
C GLU A 548 -3.37 16.99 -31.14
N LYS A 549 -2.08 17.31 -31.40
CA LYS A 549 -0.85 16.58 -31.84
C LYS A 549 0.22 17.67 -32.21
N PRO A 550 1.38 17.36 -32.85
CA PRO A 550 2.58 16.61 -32.47
C PRO A 550 3.83 17.51 -32.23
N ALA A 551 4.86 16.86 -31.71
CA ALA A 551 6.23 17.32 -31.52
C ALA A 551 6.97 17.82 -32.77
N GLU A 552 7.91 18.75 -32.55
CA GLU A 552 9.09 18.96 -33.40
C GLU A 552 10.32 19.27 -32.54
N ALA A 553 11.50 19.07 -33.12
CA ALA A 553 12.70 18.56 -32.47
C ALA A 553 13.70 19.59 -31.88
N VAL A 554 14.51 19.03 -30.98
CA VAL A 554 15.75 19.47 -30.27
C VAL A 554 16.65 20.49 -30.99
N VAL A 555 17.07 21.51 -30.22
CA VAL A 555 18.39 22.18 -30.32
C VAL A 555 18.88 22.45 -28.89
N GLU A 556 20.07 21.95 -28.52
CA GLU A 556 20.75 22.27 -27.25
C GLU A 556 21.40 23.66 -27.33
N ASP A 557 21.10 24.53 -26.36
CA ASP A 557 21.66 25.88 -26.19
C ASP A 557 22.41 25.97 -24.83
N PRO A 558 23.34 26.92 -24.65
CA PRO A 558 24.33 26.93 -23.57
C PRO A 558 23.69 27.23 -22.20
N ALA A 559 24.39 26.81 -21.13
CA ALA A 559 23.94 26.93 -19.74
C ALA A 559 23.33 28.31 -19.42
N PRO A 560 22.10 28.36 -18.85
CA PRO A 560 21.33 29.60 -18.74
C PRO A 560 21.89 30.54 -17.67
N VAL A 561 21.89 31.83 -17.99
CA VAL A 561 22.15 32.93 -17.06
C VAL A 561 21.07 32.92 -15.98
N LYS A 562 21.46 32.78 -14.71
CA LYS A 562 20.52 32.81 -13.57
C LYS A 562 19.90 34.21 -13.41
N LYS A 563 18.57 34.28 -13.29
CA LYS A 563 17.74 35.48 -13.21
C LYS A 563 17.27 35.72 -11.77
N GLU A 564 17.31 36.98 -11.32
CA GLU A 564 16.98 37.37 -9.94
C GLU A 564 15.53 37.87 -9.75
N THR A 565 14.77 38.01 -10.85
CA THR A 565 13.37 38.47 -10.83
C THR A 565 12.56 37.72 -11.88
N GLY A 566 11.28 37.47 -11.60
CA GLY A 566 10.34 36.89 -12.57
C GLY A 566 8.90 36.90 -12.07
N SER A 567 7.98 36.40 -12.91
CA SER A 567 6.56 36.28 -12.59
C SER A 567 6.29 35.14 -11.61
N VAL A 568 5.30 35.33 -10.73
CA VAL A 568 4.87 34.35 -9.73
C VAL A 568 3.42 33.97 -9.97
N VAL A 569 3.13 32.67 -10.00
CA VAL A 569 1.76 32.15 -10.02
C VAL A 569 1.50 31.39 -8.72
N ILE A 570 0.35 31.64 -8.09
CA ILE A 570 -0.08 30.93 -6.87
C ILE A 570 -1.28 30.06 -7.23
N LEU A 571 -1.15 28.75 -7.04
CA LEU A 571 -2.15 27.75 -7.34
C LEU A 571 -2.80 27.26 -6.05
N ASN A 572 -4.13 27.33 -5.99
CA ASN A 572 -4.90 26.78 -4.87
C ASN A 572 -5.27 25.32 -5.13
N GLY A 573 -4.57 24.38 -4.49
CA GLY A 573 -4.82 22.94 -4.54
C GLY A 573 -5.66 22.41 -3.37
N GLY A 574 -5.57 23.02 -2.17
CA GLY A 574 -6.22 22.56 -0.94
C GLY A 574 -7.71 22.88 -0.79
N GLY A 575 -8.39 23.33 -1.85
CA GLY A 575 -9.84 23.53 -1.88
C GLY A 575 -10.41 24.64 -0.98
N VAL A 576 -9.61 25.29 -0.12
CA VAL A 576 -10.06 26.40 0.74
C VAL A 576 -10.20 27.68 -0.09
N PRO A 577 -11.42 28.26 -0.23
CA PRO A 577 -11.61 29.47 -1.04
C PRO A 577 -10.85 30.67 -0.50
N GLY A 578 -10.10 31.36 -1.37
CA GLY A 578 -9.40 32.61 -1.06
C GLY A 578 -7.98 32.46 -0.49
N SER A 579 -7.47 31.24 -0.30
CA SER A 579 -6.12 31.00 0.23
C SER A 579 -5.00 31.55 -0.68
N ALA A 580 -5.10 31.32 -1.99
CA ALA A 580 -4.15 31.86 -2.96
C ALA A 580 -4.16 33.40 -3.03
N GLY A 581 -5.34 34.02 -2.86
CA GLY A 581 -5.47 35.47 -2.79
C GLY A 581 -4.76 36.05 -1.56
N LYS A 582 -4.97 35.46 -0.37
CA LYS A 582 -4.29 35.88 0.87
C LYS A 582 -2.78 35.75 0.77
N LEU A 583 -2.27 34.72 0.09
CA LEU A 583 -0.84 34.56 -0.12
C LEU A 583 -0.29 35.57 -1.13
N SER A 584 -1.05 35.88 -2.18
CA SER A 584 -0.70 36.93 -3.15
C SER A 584 -0.52 38.28 -2.44
N ASP A 585 -1.44 38.66 -1.56
CA ASP A 585 -1.38 39.92 -0.81
C ASP A 585 -0.18 39.97 0.14
N PHE A 586 0.16 38.84 0.77
CA PHE A 586 1.35 38.71 1.60
C PHE A 586 2.63 38.94 0.81
N LEU A 587 2.81 38.27 -0.34
CA LEU A 587 4.03 38.39 -1.15
C LEU A 587 4.16 39.76 -1.83
N LYS A 588 3.04 40.42 -2.16
CA LYS A 588 3.05 41.82 -2.62
C LYS A 588 3.58 42.78 -1.56
N THR A 589 3.26 42.53 -0.29
CA THR A 589 3.79 43.31 0.85
C THR A 589 5.31 43.11 1.02
N SER A 590 5.84 41.97 0.57
CA SER A 590 7.27 41.64 0.58
C SER A 590 8.03 42.07 -0.69
N GLY A 591 7.39 42.81 -1.61
CA GLY A 591 8.04 43.43 -2.77
C GLY A 591 7.99 42.62 -4.07
N VAL A 592 7.17 41.58 -4.17
CA VAL A 592 6.93 40.84 -5.43
C VAL A 592 5.78 41.49 -6.20
N THR A 593 6.04 42.00 -7.41
CA THR A 593 5.08 42.82 -8.16
C THR A 593 4.27 42.08 -9.21
N GLU A 594 4.80 41.00 -9.78
CA GLU A 594 4.14 40.19 -10.82
C GLU A 594 3.59 38.90 -10.20
N ILE A 595 2.38 38.97 -9.61
CA ILE A 595 1.75 37.80 -8.98
C ILE A 595 0.34 37.59 -9.53
N GLU A 596 0.07 36.36 -9.97
CA GLU A 596 -1.25 35.90 -10.37
C GLU A 596 -1.73 34.75 -9.46
N ALA A 597 -3.02 34.70 -9.13
CA ALA A 597 -3.60 33.62 -8.31
C ALA A 597 -4.62 32.84 -9.14
N LYS A 598 -4.48 31.52 -9.19
CA LYS A 598 -5.35 30.58 -9.94
C LYS A 598 -5.68 29.36 -9.09
N ASN A 599 -6.58 28.53 -9.58
CA ASN A 599 -6.83 27.20 -9.02
C ASN A 599 -5.86 26.20 -9.65
N ALA A 600 -5.36 25.24 -8.88
CA ALA A 600 -4.49 24.17 -9.39
C ALA A 600 -5.31 23.14 -10.18
N GLU A 601 -4.69 22.49 -11.18
CA GLU A 601 -5.23 21.32 -11.85
C GLU A 601 -5.03 20.07 -10.97
N LEU A 602 -5.94 19.87 -9.99
CA LEU A 602 -6.15 18.60 -9.26
C LEU A 602 -4.86 17.89 -8.80
N ASP A 603 -4.10 18.59 -7.96
CA ASP A 603 -2.91 18.05 -7.31
C ASP A 603 -3.04 18.21 -5.79
N THR A 604 -3.35 17.10 -5.11
CA THR A 604 -3.48 17.03 -3.65
C THR A 604 -2.12 16.75 -3.02
N HIS A 605 -1.34 17.81 -2.80
CA HIS A 605 -0.18 17.77 -1.90
C HIS A 605 -0.59 18.31 -0.52
N ILE A 606 0.11 17.89 0.54
CA ILE A 606 -0.04 18.45 1.89
C ILE A 606 1.02 19.55 2.05
N GLY A 607 0.60 20.76 2.44
CA GLY A 607 1.50 21.89 2.65
C GLY A 607 1.78 22.75 1.41
N ILE A 608 2.82 23.59 1.47
CA ILE A 608 3.14 24.58 0.43
C ILE A 608 4.38 24.14 -0.35
N VAL A 609 4.30 24.06 -1.67
CA VAL A 609 5.46 23.75 -2.53
C VAL A 609 5.73 24.92 -3.49
N VAL A 610 6.98 25.36 -3.54
CA VAL A 610 7.48 26.41 -4.43
C VAL A 610 8.24 25.73 -5.56
N TYR A 611 7.63 25.69 -6.75
CA TYR A 611 8.26 25.22 -7.98
C TYR A 611 8.98 26.36 -8.69
N TYR A 612 10.17 26.09 -9.23
CA TYR A 612 10.94 27.08 -9.99
C TYR A 612 11.62 26.46 -11.21
N GLN A 613 11.78 27.24 -12.27
CA GLN A 613 12.63 26.83 -13.38
C GLN A 613 14.10 27.09 -13.00
N GLU A 614 15.03 26.23 -13.41
CA GLU A 614 16.44 26.27 -12.96
C GLU A 614 17.09 27.65 -13.12
N GLU A 615 16.73 28.40 -14.16
CA GLU A 615 17.22 29.76 -14.40
C GLU A 615 16.74 30.80 -13.36
N TYR A 616 15.69 30.54 -12.57
CA TYR A 616 15.17 31.44 -11.53
C TYR A 616 15.47 30.98 -10.10
N MET A 617 16.39 30.02 -9.91
CA MET A 617 16.77 29.51 -8.58
C MET A 617 17.04 30.61 -7.53
N PRO A 618 17.81 31.69 -7.82
CA PRO A 618 18.06 32.74 -6.83
C PRO A 618 16.79 33.51 -6.42
N PHE A 619 15.86 33.69 -7.36
CA PHE A 619 14.58 34.34 -7.11
C PHE A 619 13.65 33.45 -6.26
N ALA A 620 13.66 32.15 -6.53
CA ALA A 620 12.87 31.17 -5.79
C ALA A 620 13.35 31.02 -4.33
N GLU A 621 14.66 31.02 -4.08
CA GLU A 621 15.23 31.02 -2.72
C GLU A 621 14.81 32.25 -1.92
N LYS A 622 14.75 33.43 -2.56
CA LYS A 622 14.28 34.66 -1.92
C LYS A 622 12.81 34.56 -1.50
N ILE A 623 11.96 34.02 -2.38
CA ILE A 623 10.54 33.78 -2.09
C ILE A 623 10.38 32.75 -0.98
N MET A 624 11.13 31.65 -1.04
CA MET A 624 11.10 30.59 -0.03
C MET A 624 11.50 31.11 1.36
N LYS A 625 12.53 31.96 1.43
CA LYS A 625 12.93 32.64 2.66
C LYS A 625 11.79 33.47 3.26
N THR A 626 11.11 34.27 2.44
CA THR A 626 9.93 35.06 2.86
C THR A 626 8.76 34.17 3.31
N LEU A 627 8.51 33.05 2.63
CA LEU A 627 7.44 32.12 2.99
C LEU A 627 7.73 31.38 4.30
N SER A 628 8.98 31.00 4.55
CA SER A 628 9.41 30.25 5.74
C SER A 628 9.17 30.99 7.07
N GLU A 629 9.04 32.32 7.04
CA GLU A 629 8.68 33.13 8.21
C GLU A 629 7.27 32.80 8.73
N LYS A 630 6.36 32.40 7.83
CA LYS A 630 4.95 32.14 8.14
C LYS A 630 4.57 30.67 7.98
N TYR A 631 5.24 29.95 7.08
CA TYR A 631 4.96 28.56 6.74
C TYR A 631 6.25 27.74 6.83
N LYS A 632 6.51 27.18 8.01
CA LYS A 632 7.76 26.48 8.32
C LYS A 632 7.99 25.20 7.51
N ASP A 633 6.92 24.60 7.00
CA ASP A 633 6.95 23.32 6.27
C ASP A 633 6.85 23.50 4.74
N ALA A 634 7.10 24.71 4.22
CA ALA A 634 7.14 24.92 2.78
C ALA A 634 8.34 24.19 2.14
N LYS A 635 8.18 23.70 0.91
CA LYS A 635 9.23 23.01 0.14
C LYS A 635 9.60 23.80 -1.11
N LEU A 636 10.81 23.58 -1.60
CA LEU A 636 11.35 24.20 -2.81
C LEU A 636 11.77 23.10 -3.79
N GLU A 637 11.16 23.06 -4.97
CA GLU A 637 11.35 21.99 -5.96
C GLU A 637 11.54 22.54 -7.37
N VAL A 638 12.26 21.82 -8.23
CA VAL A 638 12.44 22.22 -9.64
C VAL A 638 11.17 21.89 -10.42
N ALA A 639 10.68 22.83 -11.22
CA ALA A 639 9.48 22.65 -12.04
C ALA A 639 9.68 21.57 -13.11
N THR A 640 8.81 20.55 -13.13
CA THR A 640 8.93 19.38 -14.02
C THR A 640 7.86 19.34 -15.11
N ASP A 641 6.62 19.71 -14.81
CA ASP A 641 5.49 19.74 -15.74
C ASP A 641 5.13 21.16 -16.22
N ASP A 642 4.15 21.25 -17.12
CA ASP A 642 3.74 22.50 -17.78
C ASP A 642 3.03 23.47 -16.83
N GLU A 643 2.32 22.97 -15.81
CA GLU A 643 1.63 23.82 -14.82
C GLU A 643 2.66 24.43 -13.86
N GLN A 644 3.65 23.65 -13.42
CA GLN A 644 4.78 24.10 -12.61
C GLN A 644 5.71 25.06 -13.37
N LYS A 645 5.75 24.98 -14.71
CA LYS A 645 6.51 25.89 -15.59
C LYS A 645 5.70 27.09 -16.08
N SER A 646 4.45 27.25 -15.62
CA SER A 646 3.55 28.33 -16.08
C SER A 646 4.02 29.75 -15.73
N ALA A 647 4.99 29.88 -14.81
CA ALA A 647 5.64 31.13 -14.45
C ALA A 647 7.12 30.90 -14.08
N ALA A 648 7.84 31.99 -13.75
CA ALA A 648 9.20 31.88 -13.27
C ALA A 648 9.28 31.12 -11.93
N VAL A 649 8.30 31.37 -11.05
CA VAL A 649 8.07 30.62 -9.81
C VAL A 649 6.58 30.32 -9.66
N VAL A 650 6.23 29.08 -9.35
CA VAL A 650 4.85 28.63 -9.12
C VAL A 650 4.72 28.12 -7.69
N ILE A 651 3.77 28.65 -6.92
CA ILE A 651 3.54 28.25 -5.53
C ILE A 651 2.23 27.48 -5.47
N VAL A 652 2.29 26.20 -5.12
CA VAL A 652 1.11 25.35 -4.93
C VAL A 652 0.75 25.29 -3.45
N LEU A 653 -0.49 25.65 -3.14
CA LEU A 653 -1.09 25.56 -1.81
C LEU A 653 -1.86 24.24 -1.70
N GLY A 654 -1.31 23.26 -0.99
CA GLY A 654 -1.96 22.01 -0.64
C GLY A 654 -3.01 22.14 0.48
N GLU A 655 -3.62 21.00 0.84
CA GLU A 655 -4.51 20.89 2.03
C GLU A 655 -3.77 21.11 3.36
#